data_AF-A0A852PFA3-F1
#
_entry.id   AF-A0A852PFA3-F1
#
_cell.length_a   1.000
_cell.length_b   1.000
_cell.length_c   1.000
_cell.angle_alpha   90.00
_cell.angle_beta   90.00
_cell.angle_gamma   90.00
#
_symmetry.space_group_name_H-M   'P 1'
#
loop_
_entity.id
_entity.type
_entity.pdbx_description
1 polymer ?
#
loop_
_entity_poly.entity_id
_entity_poly.type
_entity_poly.pdbx_seq_one_letter_code
_entity_poly.pdbx_strand_id
1 'polypeptide(L)'
;RLCELLDNAGRGWRKLAELAGAEKRFKCSAEELEMCSLKVLEPRGSPTQCLLQLLAERDCTLRYLLGCLERMGHEQACRVLSSAVQDMIRITVQPESQVVAEGTQVSLTCCATGPPGLMYQWFCGRQEVPGATSPELVIDTATPPGQPEWYICRVNCGATFTFSRWAHVHVEKSSSPSSASGYCPTMAGLQILRQPRPCCLAEGDTLALECRAIGNPPPQYQWFRNRRPMEGAQAPQLQVKLVTTAERGSYSCRVFNLFHEVWSQEVDVEIGEGPRQISVTPHLLCSQAGVSCPIPTPPSPVLAATDKVALLIGNMHYLHHKQLQAPMVDVHALGALLRQLDFKVVSLLDLCKAEMQMAVDEFLLLLDKGVYGLLYYAGHGYENFGNSFMVPIDAPSAYTSEHCLCVQRVLRDMQQRRTSLNIFLLDMCRKRNLNDDVIPQVGVLEVTANIVFGYATCADAEAYELSQGELSNGIFVTFLKRWLLEDEKITVLLDKVAEDMGTLEITRGRQALELRSNLSERRALTDPICPRGRDESSARNLQWAKAHVLPESRYLRFDCGVTVQLGFAAEFSNIMIIYTRVVSTPEDITKCEARLTGIPEELDVDLKCTNKESPEEVGSPLASVWSLGCPSCCLYSRICGLQKLQQELAFTICLQFCYRGMDDFVEERQWVNVGRPLIAKLNLQ
;
A
#
# COMPACT_ATOMS: atom_id res chain seq x y z
N ARG A 1 12.54 -21.83 34.32
CA ARG A 1 12.47 -21.43 35.74
C ARG A 1 11.41 -22.19 36.54
N LEU A 2 10.10 -21.90 36.41
CA LEU A 2 9.10 -22.66 37.20
C LEU A 2 9.09 -24.15 36.85
N CYS A 3 9.19 -24.49 35.56
CA CYS A 3 9.32 -25.87 35.08
C CYS A 3 10.55 -26.58 35.69
N GLU A 4 11.72 -25.93 35.66
CA GLU A 4 12.97 -26.46 36.24
C GLU A 4 12.85 -26.74 37.75
N LEU A 5 12.03 -25.99 38.48
CA LEU A 5 11.81 -26.20 39.91
C LEU A 5 10.89 -27.39 40.19
N LEU A 6 9.87 -27.59 39.36
CA LEU A 6 8.79 -28.56 39.60
C LEU A 6 8.94 -29.87 38.81
N ASP A 7 9.84 -29.94 37.84
CA ASP A 7 10.16 -31.17 37.12
C ASP A 7 11.15 -32.07 37.90
N ASN A 8 11.79 -31.55 38.96
CA ASN A 8 12.70 -32.29 39.82
C ASN A 8 11.98 -33.04 40.99
N ALA A 9 12.56 -34.16 41.45
CA ALA A 9 11.86 -35.14 42.30
C ALA A 9 11.70 -34.72 43.78
N GLY A 10 10.50 -35.01 44.33
CA GLY A 10 10.15 -34.94 45.76
C GLY A 10 8.91 -34.10 46.08
N ARG A 11 8.73 -32.95 45.41
CA ARG A 11 7.55 -32.06 45.52
C ARG A 11 7.24 -31.35 44.19
N GLY A 12 7.30 -32.11 43.11
CA GLY A 12 7.16 -31.60 41.75
C GLY A 12 5.72 -31.46 41.26
N TRP A 13 5.56 -31.39 39.94
CA TRP A 13 4.30 -31.16 39.24
C TRP A 13 3.17 -32.14 39.59
N ARG A 14 3.46 -33.41 39.93
CA ARG A 14 2.43 -34.39 40.34
C ARG A 14 1.71 -33.98 41.62
N LYS A 15 2.45 -33.46 42.60
CA LYS A 15 1.89 -32.96 43.86
C LYS A 15 1.11 -31.66 43.64
N LEU A 16 1.53 -30.84 42.68
CA LEU A 16 0.78 -29.66 42.24
C LEU A 16 -0.55 -30.06 41.61
N ALA A 17 -0.57 -31.08 40.75
CA ALA A 17 -1.79 -31.60 40.13
C ALA A 17 -2.77 -32.16 41.17
N GLU A 18 -2.28 -32.88 42.18
CA GLU A 18 -3.09 -33.40 43.28
C GLU A 18 -3.76 -32.27 44.09
N LEU A 19 -2.99 -31.23 44.46
CA LEU A 19 -3.50 -30.10 45.25
C LEU A 19 -4.42 -29.17 44.45
N ALA A 20 -4.17 -29.00 43.15
CA ALA A 20 -5.07 -28.30 42.26
C ALA A 20 -6.38 -29.09 42.08
N GLY A 21 -6.29 -30.42 41.98
CA GLY A 21 -7.44 -31.33 41.86
C GLY A 21 -8.35 -31.40 43.08
N ALA A 22 -8.02 -30.72 44.18
CA ALA A 22 -8.93 -30.50 45.31
C ALA A 22 -10.20 -29.75 44.87
N GLU A 23 -10.11 -28.88 43.87
CA GLU A 23 -11.27 -28.32 43.19
C GLU A 23 -11.58 -29.16 41.95
N LYS A 24 -12.81 -29.68 41.86
CA LYS A 24 -13.21 -30.67 40.84
C LYS A 24 -12.89 -30.23 39.40
N ARG A 25 -12.98 -28.92 39.13
CA ARG A 25 -12.70 -28.33 37.81
C ARG A 25 -11.24 -28.45 37.35
N PHE A 26 -10.30 -28.63 38.27
CA PHE A 26 -8.85 -28.70 37.97
C PHE A 26 -8.30 -30.13 38.12
N LYS A 27 -9.16 -31.10 38.45
CA LYS A 27 -8.77 -32.49 38.64
C LYS A 27 -8.36 -33.10 37.30
N CYS A 28 -7.11 -33.50 37.19
CA CYS A 28 -6.60 -34.16 35.99
C CYS A 28 -6.91 -35.66 36.00
N SER A 29 -7.21 -36.24 34.84
CA SER A 29 -7.42 -37.69 34.69
C SER A 29 -6.09 -38.46 34.75
N ALA A 30 -6.14 -39.78 34.91
CA ALA A 30 -4.94 -40.62 34.88
C ALA A 30 -4.21 -40.53 33.52
N GLU A 31 -4.98 -40.50 32.42
CA GLU A 31 -4.48 -40.35 31.06
C GLU A 31 -3.81 -38.98 30.84
N GLU A 32 -4.39 -37.90 31.40
CA GLU A 32 -3.80 -36.56 31.31
C GLU A 32 -2.48 -36.46 32.07
N LEU A 33 -2.39 -37.07 33.25
CA LEU A 33 -1.15 -37.11 34.02
C LEU A 33 -0.08 -37.99 33.35
N GLU A 34 -0.49 -39.06 32.67
CA GLU A 34 0.42 -39.88 31.87
C GLU A 34 0.96 -39.08 30.67
N MET A 35 0.08 -38.36 29.97
CA MET A 35 0.46 -37.44 28.88
C MET A 35 1.45 -36.37 29.36
N CYS A 36 1.21 -35.73 30.51
CA CYS A 36 2.17 -34.79 31.08
C CYS A 36 3.51 -35.47 31.38
N SER A 37 3.51 -36.70 31.88
CA SER A 37 4.74 -37.44 32.23
C SER A 37 5.58 -37.74 30.99
N LEU A 38 4.95 -38.11 29.87
CA LEU A 38 5.63 -38.46 28.63
C LEU A 38 6.37 -37.27 28.00
N LYS A 39 6.06 -36.03 28.38
CA LYS A 39 6.80 -34.85 27.93
C LYS A 39 8.26 -34.84 28.31
N VAL A 40 8.69 -35.63 29.30
CA VAL A 40 10.11 -35.81 29.62
C VAL A 40 10.90 -36.48 28.48
N LEU A 41 10.22 -37.20 27.57
CA LEU A 41 10.85 -37.86 26.42
C LEU A 41 11.18 -36.89 25.28
N GLU A 42 10.63 -35.67 25.31
CA GLU A 42 10.90 -34.65 24.31
C GLU A 42 12.16 -33.84 24.71
N PRO A 43 13.07 -33.48 23.78
CA PRO A 43 14.33 -32.80 24.09
C PRO A 43 14.21 -31.46 24.85
N ARG A 44 13.02 -30.85 24.85
CA ARG A 44 12.68 -29.62 25.59
C ARG A 44 11.35 -29.73 26.34
N GLY A 45 10.81 -30.94 26.46
CA GLY A 45 9.50 -31.13 27.07
C GLY A 45 9.56 -31.09 28.59
N SER A 46 8.52 -30.52 29.18
CA SER A 46 8.38 -30.35 30.62
C SER A 46 6.99 -30.85 31.05
N PRO A 47 6.93 -31.85 31.95
CA PRO A 47 5.68 -32.26 32.57
C PRO A 47 4.97 -31.13 33.31
N THR A 48 5.72 -30.26 34.01
CA THR A 48 5.19 -29.06 34.67
C THR A 48 4.54 -28.13 33.66
N GLN A 49 5.19 -27.87 32.52
CA GLN A 49 4.66 -26.97 31.49
C GLN A 49 3.34 -27.50 30.92
N CYS A 50 3.27 -28.81 30.65
CA CYS A 50 2.06 -29.46 30.17
C CYS A 50 0.92 -29.41 31.19
N LEU A 51 1.21 -29.65 32.47
CA LEU A 51 0.22 -29.51 33.54
C LEU A 51 -0.28 -28.06 33.68
N LEU A 52 0.62 -27.07 33.66
CA LEU A 52 0.24 -25.67 33.79
C LEU A 52 -0.64 -25.22 32.63
N GLN A 53 -0.41 -25.75 31.42
CA GLN A 53 -1.26 -25.51 30.27
C GLN A 53 -2.67 -26.09 30.48
N LEU A 54 -2.79 -27.33 30.96
CA LEU A 54 -4.10 -27.93 31.28
C LEU A 54 -4.85 -27.14 32.36
N LEU A 55 -4.14 -26.63 33.38
CA LEU A 55 -4.74 -25.79 34.40
C LEU A 55 -5.17 -24.43 33.84
N ALA A 56 -4.39 -23.84 32.94
CA ALA A 56 -4.74 -22.60 32.27
C ALA A 56 -5.96 -22.74 31.35
N GLU A 57 -6.06 -23.82 30.58
CA GLU A 57 -7.22 -24.18 29.74
C GLU A 57 -8.50 -24.37 30.55
N ARG A 58 -8.36 -24.60 31.87
CA ARG A 58 -9.48 -24.73 32.82
C ARG A 58 -9.73 -23.44 33.63
N ASP A 59 -9.14 -22.33 33.21
CA ASP A 59 -9.21 -21.01 33.84
C ASP A 59 -8.68 -20.99 35.29
N CYS A 60 -7.59 -21.70 35.56
CA CYS A 60 -6.91 -21.65 36.85
C CYS A 60 -6.27 -20.27 37.07
N THR A 61 -6.74 -19.55 38.09
CA THR A 61 -6.20 -18.22 38.41
C THR A 61 -4.82 -18.32 39.04
N LEU A 62 -3.97 -17.31 38.79
CA LEU A 62 -2.65 -17.22 39.43
C LEU A 62 -2.74 -17.24 40.97
N ARG A 63 -3.77 -16.60 41.55
CA ARG A 63 -4.01 -16.62 43.00
C ARG A 63 -4.23 -18.05 43.50
N TYR A 64 -5.03 -18.83 42.78
CA TYR A 64 -5.28 -20.23 43.13
C TYR A 64 -4.02 -21.09 42.98
N LEU A 65 -3.27 -20.89 41.90
CA LEU A 65 -2.00 -21.59 41.65
C LEU A 65 -0.95 -21.27 42.73
N LEU A 66 -0.80 -20.01 43.12
CA LEU A 66 0.08 -19.59 44.22
C LEU A 66 -0.34 -20.24 45.54
N GLY A 67 -1.64 -20.27 45.85
CA GLY A 67 -2.16 -20.97 47.03
C GLY A 67 -1.90 -22.48 47.02
N CYS A 68 -1.86 -23.13 45.85
CA CYS A 68 -1.42 -24.52 45.74
C CYS A 68 0.08 -24.66 46.03
N LEU A 69 0.92 -23.80 45.48
CA LEU A 69 2.38 -23.83 45.68
C LEU A 69 2.78 -23.50 47.13
N GLU A 70 2.05 -22.61 47.80
CA GLU A 70 2.21 -22.31 49.23
C GLU A 70 1.86 -23.54 50.08
N ARG A 71 0.74 -24.23 49.79
CA ARG A 71 0.37 -25.49 50.46
C ARG A 71 1.39 -26.61 50.22
N MET A 72 2.13 -26.58 49.10
CA MET A 72 3.25 -27.48 48.85
C MET A 72 4.51 -27.14 49.65
N GLY A 73 4.59 -25.93 50.21
CA GLY A 73 5.78 -25.36 50.83
C GLY A 73 6.87 -25.03 49.81
N HIS A 74 6.52 -24.71 48.56
CA HIS A 74 7.47 -24.45 47.48
C HIS A 74 7.77 -22.94 47.35
N GLU A 75 8.32 -22.33 48.40
CA GLU A 75 8.52 -20.88 48.52
C GLU A 75 9.30 -20.26 47.33
N GLN A 76 10.27 -20.99 46.78
CA GLN A 76 11.04 -20.53 45.62
C GLN A 76 10.19 -20.44 44.33
N ALA A 77 9.21 -21.33 44.16
CA ALA A 77 8.28 -21.30 43.03
C ALA A 77 7.28 -20.15 43.19
N CYS A 78 6.79 -19.92 44.42
CA CYS A 78 5.97 -18.74 44.74
C CYS A 78 6.75 -17.45 44.47
N ARG A 79 8.02 -17.35 44.88
CA ARG A 79 8.88 -16.19 44.59
C ARG A 79 9.10 -15.97 43.10
N VAL A 80 9.32 -17.03 42.31
CA VAL A 80 9.50 -16.92 40.84
C VAL A 80 8.23 -16.38 40.18
N LEU A 81 7.06 -16.88 40.55
CA LEU A 81 5.78 -16.41 40.02
C LEU A 81 5.44 -14.99 40.49
N SER A 82 5.65 -14.69 41.78
CA SER A 82 5.42 -13.35 42.33
C SER A 82 6.37 -12.31 41.75
N SER A 83 7.65 -12.66 41.55
CA SER A 83 8.65 -11.78 40.91
C SER A 83 8.32 -11.53 39.44
N ALA A 84 7.90 -12.56 38.69
CA ALA A 84 7.48 -12.41 37.30
C ALA A 84 6.24 -11.50 37.13
N VAL A 85 5.43 -11.36 38.19
CA VAL A 85 4.21 -10.53 38.21
C VAL A 85 4.49 -9.14 38.81
N GLN A 86 5.49 -9.00 39.68
CA GLN A 86 5.97 -7.72 40.21
C GLN A 86 6.59 -6.82 39.14
N ASP A 87 7.23 -7.39 38.12
CA ASP A 87 7.76 -6.66 36.95
C ASP A 87 6.65 -6.19 35.97
N MET A 88 5.38 -6.43 36.27
CA MET A 88 4.24 -6.20 35.38
C MET A 88 3.24 -5.13 35.88
N ILE A 89 3.61 -4.14 36.71
CA ILE A 89 2.73 -2.95 36.81
C ILE A 89 2.82 -2.22 35.47
N ARG A 90 1.80 -2.43 34.62
CA ARG A 90 1.72 -1.88 33.28
C ARG A 90 0.52 -0.96 33.21
N ILE A 91 0.77 0.31 32.91
CA ILE A 91 -0.30 1.27 32.65
C ILE A 91 -0.91 0.92 31.29
N THR A 92 -2.20 0.59 31.31
CA THR A 92 -3.00 0.19 30.14
C THR A 92 -3.77 1.36 29.55
N VAL A 93 -4.08 2.38 30.35
CA VAL A 93 -4.69 3.63 29.90
C VAL A 93 -3.86 4.79 30.44
N GLN A 94 -3.34 5.61 29.54
CA GLN A 94 -2.56 6.81 29.86
C GLN A 94 -3.49 8.02 29.92
N PRO A 95 -3.24 9.01 30.81
CA PRO A 95 -3.99 10.25 30.80
C PRO A 95 -3.63 11.08 29.57
N GLU A 96 -4.64 11.67 28.94
CA GLU A 96 -4.49 12.49 27.74
C GLU A 96 -4.53 13.98 28.09
N SER A 97 -3.73 14.77 27.38
CA SER A 97 -3.71 16.23 27.54
C SER A 97 -4.98 16.85 26.95
N GLN A 98 -5.54 17.85 27.63
CA GLN A 98 -6.83 18.46 27.28
C GLN A 98 -6.74 19.98 27.33
N VAL A 99 -7.46 20.65 26.44
CA VAL A 99 -7.67 22.11 26.47
C VAL A 99 -9.12 22.36 26.84
N VAL A 100 -9.35 23.14 27.89
CA VAL A 100 -10.68 23.31 28.50
C VAL A 100 -10.93 24.77 28.83
N ALA A 101 -12.20 25.19 28.77
CA ALA A 101 -12.57 26.56 29.12
C ALA A 101 -12.52 26.78 30.64
N GLU A 102 -12.29 28.01 31.07
CA GLU A 102 -12.37 28.41 32.48
C GLU A 102 -13.78 28.09 33.05
N GLY A 103 -13.83 27.42 34.20
CA GLY A 103 -15.08 27.04 34.89
C GLY A 103 -15.69 25.69 34.51
N THR A 104 -15.02 24.86 33.72
CA THR A 104 -15.48 23.50 33.37
C THR A 104 -14.83 22.41 34.25
N GLN A 105 -15.55 21.32 34.50
CA GLN A 105 -14.99 20.15 35.17
C GLN A 105 -14.40 19.19 34.14
N VAL A 106 -13.15 18.77 34.33
CA VAL A 106 -12.42 17.86 33.43
C VAL A 106 -11.97 16.60 34.16
N SER A 107 -12.01 15.44 33.51
CA SER A 107 -11.48 14.20 34.09
C SER A 107 -10.30 13.62 33.30
N LEU A 108 -9.29 13.18 34.04
CA LEU A 108 -8.12 12.45 33.54
C LEU A 108 -8.20 11.01 34.03
N THR A 109 -7.93 10.06 33.14
CA THR A 109 -7.99 8.62 33.47
C THR A 109 -6.62 7.96 33.32
N CYS A 110 -6.22 7.19 34.32
CA CYS A 110 -5.05 6.34 34.32
C CYS A 110 -5.43 4.96 34.87
N CYS A 111 -5.37 3.93 34.02
CA CYS A 111 -5.65 2.54 34.42
C CYS A 111 -4.39 1.70 34.28
N ALA A 112 -4.20 0.74 35.18
CA ALA A 112 -3.09 -0.19 35.12
C ALA A 112 -3.51 -1.62 35.42
N THR A 113 -2.75 -2.55 34.87
CA THR A 113 -2.79 -3.98 35.20
C THR A 113 -1.55 -4.33 35.99
N GLY A 114 -1.66 -5.28 36.91
CA GLY A 114 -0.56 -5.71 37.76
C GLY A 114 -1.04 -6.67 38.85
N PRO A 115 -0.21 -6.94 39.87
CA PRO A 115 -0.60 -7.77 41.00
C PRO A 115 -1.85 -7.22 41.73
N PRO A 116 -2.64 -8.07 42.40
CA PRO A 116 -3.81 -7.62 43.15
C PRO A 116 -3.41 -6.67 44.29
N GLY A 117 -4.13 -5.54 44.42
CA GLY A 117 -3.85 -4.49 45.41
C GLY A 117 -3.19 -3.23 44.86
N LEU A 118 -3.38 -2.92 43.57
CA LEU A 118 -2.91 -1.67 42.98
C LEU A 118 -3.53 -0.45 43.67
N MET A 119 -2.70 0.54 43.98
CA MET A 119 -3.08 1.83 44.53
C MET A 119 -2.69 2.94 43.53
N TYR A 120 -3.52 3.98 43.45
CA TYR A 120 -3.32 5.12 42.57
C TYR A 120 -3.04 6.35 43.42
N GLN A 121 -2.24 7.29 42.90
CA GLN A 121 -2.06 8.61 43.48
C GLN A 121 -1.75 9.60 42.36
N TRP A 122 -2.51 10.69 42.28
CA TRP A 122 -2.27 11.76 41.32
C TRP A 122 -1.41 12.88 41.89
N PHE A 123 -0.65 13.50 41.00
CA PHE A 123 0.24 14.61 41.27
C PHE A 123 -0.05 15.73 40.28
N CYS A 124 -0.06 16.98 40.78
CA CYS A 124 0.01 18.18 39.97
C CYS A 124 1.40 18.79 40.15
N GLY A 125 2.19 18.86 39.08
CA GLY A 125 3.60 19.21 39.16
C GLY A 125 4.35 18.30 40.15
N ARG A 126 4.81 18.84 41.28
CA ARG A 126 5.53 18.08 42.32
C ARG A 126 4.71 17.77 43.57
N GLN A 127 3.44 18.20 43.63
CA GLN A 127 2.59 18.04 44.81
C GLN A 127 1.56 16.94 44.60
N GLU A 128 1.30 16.16 45.65
CA GLU A 128 0.21 15.18 45.65
C GLU A 128 -1.13 15.90 45.69
N VAL A 129 -2.06 15.49 44.82
CA VAL A 129 -3.45 15.97 44.87
C VAL A 129 -4.16 15.21 45.99
N PRO A 130 -4.61 15.87 47.08
CA PRO A 130 -5.19 15.18 48.23
C PRO A 130 -6.45 14.40 47.85
N GLY A 131 -6.54 13.14 48.28
CA GLY A 131 -7.71 12.29 48.04
C GLY A 131 -7.84 11.72 46.62
N ALA A 132 -6.94 12.09 45.70
CA ALA A 132 -6.94 11.58 44.34
C ALA A 132 -6.28 10.19 44.25
N THR A 133 -6.93 9.18 44.84
CA THR A 133 -6.44 7.79 44.89
C THR A 133 -7.21 6.85 43.96
N SER A 134 -7.95 7.41 43.00
CA SER A 134 -8.76 6.69 42.01
C SER A 134 -8.04 6.64 40.66
N PRO A 135 -8.34 5.63 39.80
CA PRO A 135 -7.93 5.63 38.39
C PRO A 135 -8.40 6.87 37.61
N GLU A 136 -9.44 7.57 38.09
CA GLU A 136 -9.94 8.81 37.51
C GLU A 136 -9.70 9.98 38.47
N LEU A 137 -9.11 11.07 37.95
CA LEU A 137 -8.96 12.35 38.63
C LEU A 137 -9.91 13.35 37.99
N VAL A 138 -10.74 14.00 38.80
CA VAL A 138 -11.65 15.06 38.37
C VAL A 138 -11.09 16.41 38.86
N ILE A 139 -11.01 17.39 37.97
CA ILE A 139 -10.39 18.70 38.17
C ILE A 139 -11.44 19.78 37.90
N ASP A 140 -11.63 20.71 38.84
CA ASP A 140 -12.50 21.87 38.68
C ASP A 140 -11.69 23.08 38.21
N THR A 141 -11.91 23.55 36.98
CA THR A 141 -11.15 24.69 36.41
C THR A 141 -11.69 26.07 36.82
N ALA A 142 -12.39 26.15 37.96
CA ALA A 142 -13.11 27.34 38.44
C ALA A 142 -12.37 28.17 39.51
N THR A 143 -11.17 27.76 39.96
CA THR A 143 -10.41 28.40 41.07
C THR A 143 -9.14 29.15 40.58
N PRO A 144 -8.65 30.20 41.29
CA PRO A 144 -7.79 31.27 40.73
C PRO A 144 -6.37 30.85 40.30
N PRO A 145 -5.64 31.72 39.56
CA PRO A 145 -4.70 31.33 38.52
C PRO A 145 -3.34 30.89 39.06
N GLY A 146 -2.75 29.89 38.40
CA GLY A 146 -1.41 29.44 38.74
C GLY A 146 -0.81 28.45 37.76
N GLN A 147 -0.62 28.89 36.50
CA GLN A 147 0.16 28.21 35.46
C GLN A 147 -0.47 26.97 34.80
N PRO A 148 -0.05 26.63 33.57
CA PRO A 148 -0.30 25.32 32.96
C PRO A 148 0.04 24.17 33.93
N GLU A 149 -0.96 23.38 34.31
CA GLU A 149 -0.80 22.31 35.29
C GLU A 149 -0.62 20.97 34.59
N TRP A 150 0.55 20.38 34.80
CA TRP A 150 0.89 19.04 34.33
C TRP A 150 0.54 18.03 35.40
N TYR A 151 -0.25 17.04 35.00
CA TYR A 151 -0.73 15.97 35.86
C TYR A 151 -0.03 14.65 35.52
N ILE A 152 0.29 13.89 36.54
CA ILE A 152 0.83 12.53 36.40
C ILE A 152 0.25 11.64 37.49
N CYS A 153 -0.11 10.43 37.11
CA CYS A 153 -0.59 9.39 38.01
C CYS A 153 0.53 8.40 38.33
N ARG A 154 0.73 8.08 39.60
CA ARG A 154 1.54 6.96 40.09
C ARG A 154 0.64 5.78 40.39
N VAL A 155 1.01 4.60 39.90
CA VAL A 155 0.38 3.34 40.28
C VAL A 155 1.39 2.48 41.03
N ASN A 156 1.04 2.02 42.23
CA ASN A 156 1.93 1.22 43.07
C ASN A 156 1.26 -0.02 43.66
N CYS A 157 2.07 -1.02 43.98
CA CYS A 157 1.66 -2.25 44.66
C CYS A 157 2.70 -2.60 45.72
N GLY A 158 2.45 -2.26 46.98
CA GLY A 158 3.48 -2.34 48.03
C GLY A 158 4.62 -1.35 47.75
N ALA A 159 5.85 -1.87 47.64
CA ALA A 159 7.05 -1.05 47.42
C ALA A 159 7.35 -0.74 45.94
N THR A 160 6.70 -1.42 44.98
CA THR A 160 6.91 -1.19 43.54
C THR A 160 5.91 -0.15 43.03
N PHE A 161 6.38 0.75 42.16
CA PHE A 161 5.53 1.76 41.54
C PHE A 161 5.96 2.05 40.10
N THR A 162 5.02 2.54 39.30
CA THR A 162 5.26 3.07 37.95
C THR A 162 4.49 4.37 37.78
N PHE A 163 5.00 5.26 36.93
CA PHE A 163 4.34 6.52 36.61
C PHE A 163 3.74 6.48 35.20
N SER A 164 2.57 7.11 35.06
CA SER A 164 1.97 7.42 33.76
C SER A 164 2.77 8.48 33.02
N ARG A 165 2.38 8.75 31.77
CA ARG A 165 2.84 9.92 31.03
C ARG A 165 2.24 11.18 31.64
N TRP A 166 2.96 12.29 31.51
CA TRP A 166 2.42 13.59 31.86
C TRP A 166 1.26 13.97 30.95
N ALA A 167 0.17 14.48 31.53
CA ALA A 167 -0.96 15.06 30.83
C ALA A 167 -1.06 16.54 31.17
N HIS A 168 -1.15 17.38 30.15
CA HIS A 168 -1.26 18.82 30.29
C HIS A 168 -2.74 19.23 30.23
N VAL A 169 -3.21 19.98 31.23
CA VAL A 169 -4.53 20.60 31.21
C VAL A 169 -4.35 22.10 30.98
N HIS A 170 -4.69 22.57 29.79
CA HIS A 170 -4.61 23.99 29.44
C HIS A 170 -5.98 24.64 29.62
N VAL A 171 -6.08 25.59 30.55
CA VAL A 171 -7.31 26.36 30.76
C VAL A 171 -7.28 27.63 29.92
N GLU A 172 -8.18 27.71 28.94
CA GLU A 172 -8.28 28.86 28.05
C GLU A 172 -9.27 29.89 28.62
N LYS A 173 -8.80 31.13 28.79
CA LYS A 173 -9.62 32.22 29.33
C LYS A 173 -10.56 32.75 28.25
N SER A 174 -11.83 32.87 28.58
CA SER A 174 -12.81 33.53 27.73
C SER A 174 -12.58 35.05 27.74
N SER A 175 -11.75 35.54 26.82
CA SER A 175 -11.77 36.97 26.50
C SER A 175 -13.04 37.26 25.72
N SER A 176 -13.99 37.96 26.35
CA SER A 176 -15.18 38.47 25.65
C SER A 176 -14.77 39.59 24.67
N PRO A 177 -15.51 39.78 23.55
CA PRO A 177 -14.90 40.09 22.27
C PRO A 177 -14.83 41.59 21.98
N SER A 178 -13.77 42.01 21.30
CA SER A 178 -13.76 43.24 20.51
C SER A 178 -12.85 43.04 19.31
N SER A 179 -13.49 42.90 18.14
CA SER A 179 -12.91 43.07 16.80
C SER A 179 -12.12 41.88 16.23
N ALA A 180 -12.82 40.97 15.52
CA ALA A 180 -12.50 40.49 14.15
C ALA A 180 -13.08 39.09 13.88
N SER A 181 -13.57 38.89 12.65
CA SER A 181 -13.79 37.61 11.97
C SER A 181 -14.83 36.65 12.55
N GLY A 182 -16.03 36.69 11.98
CA GLY A 182 -17.02 35.64 12.12
C GLY A 182 -16.67 34.43 11.25
N TYR A 183 -15.81 33.54 11.75
CA TYR A 183 -15.82 32.11 11.47
C TYR A 183 -15.13 31.39 12.63
N CYS A 184 -15.89 30.57 13.36
CA CYS A 184 -15.44 29.84 14.54
C CYS A 184 -15.35 28.34 14.22
N PRO A 185 -14.16 27.76 14.03
CA PRO A 185 -13.89 26.33 14.18
C PRO A 185 -13.18 26.13 15.54
N THR A 186 -13.54 25.25 16.48
CA THR A 186 -14.03 23.87 16.41
C THR A 186 -14.60 23.46 17.79
N MET A 187 -15.91 23.21 17.87
CA MET A 187 -16.46 22.18 18.76
C MET A 187 -16.60 20.91 17.92
N ALA A 188 -15.61 20.01 17.96
CA ALA A 188 -15.77 18.71 17.32
C ALA A 188 -16.69 17.84 18.21
N GLY A 189 -17.94 17.71 17.78
CA GLY A 189 -19.01 17.00 18.45
C GLY A 189 -18.85 15.47 18.44
N LEU A 190 -19.92 14.82 18.91
CA LEU A 190 -20.12 13.37 19.06
C LEU A 190 -19.44 12.54 17.94
N GLN A 191 -18.59 11.57 18.28
CA GLN A 191 -17.78 10.78 17.35
C GLN A 191 -17.84 9.28 17.64
N ILE A 192 -18.10 8.46 16.62
CA ILE A 192 -18.10 6.99 16.73
C ILE A 192 -16.67 6.46 16.63
N LEU A 193 -16.19 5.79 17.69
CA LEU A 193 -14.87 5.17 17.78
C LEU A 193 -14.82 3.75 17.25
N ARG A 194 -15.93 3.01 17.35
CA ARG A 194 -16.00 1.61 16.92
C ARG A 194 -17.28 1.35 16.16
N GLN A 195 -17.12 0.88 14.92
CA GLN A 195 -18.21 0.54 14.02
C GLN A 195 -18.61 -0.93 14.18
N PRO A 196 -19.90 -1.29 13.97
CA PRO A 196 -20.30 -2.69 13.88
C PRO A 196 -19.58 -3.39 12.72
N ARG A 197 -19.43 -4.72 12.81
CA ARG A 197 -18.77 -5.53 11.79
C ARG A 197 -19.75 -6.50 11.17
N PRO A 198 -19.68 -6.76 9.85
CA PRO A 198 -20.50 -7.78 9.20
C PRO A 198 -20.11 -9.18 9.71
N CYS A 199 -21.06 -10.10 9.73
CA CYS A 199 -20.82 -11.49 10.11
C CYS A 199 -21.75 -12.45 9.37
N CYS A 200 -21.29 -13.69 9.18
CA CYS A 200 -22.07 -14.79 8.66
C CYS A 200 -22.23 -15.82 9.78
N LEU A 201 -23.46 -16.20 10.08
CA LEU A 201 -23.81 -17.08 11.20
C LEU A 201 -24.63 -18.27 10.72
N ALA A 202 -24.53 -19.40 11.40
CA ALA A 202 -25.46 -20.50 11.21
C ALA A 202 -26.75 -20.26 12.01
N GLU A 203 -27.86 -20.90 11.61
CA GLU A 203 -29.07 -20.87 12.43
C GLU A 203 -28.78 -21.49 13.82
N GLY A 204 -29.17 -20.78 14.89
CA GLY A 204 -28.89 -21.14 16.28
C GLY A 204 -27.69 -20.43 16.91
N ASP A 205 -26.85 -19.73 16.14
CA ASP A 205 -25.73 -18.97 16.68
C ASP A 205 -26.18 -17.70 17.44
N THR A 206 -25.25 -17.01 18.09
CA THR A 206 -25.51 -15.72 18.74
C THR A 206 -24.92 -14.58 17.90
N LEU A 207 -25.78 -13.71 17.38
CA LEU A 207 -25.36 -12.45 16.74
C LEU A 207 -24.91 -11.47 17.81
N ALA A 208 -23.71 -10.92 17.66
CA ALA A 208 -23.17 -9.88 18.52
C ALA A 208 -22.57 -8.74 17.66
N LEU A 209 -23.18 -7.56 17.72
CA LEU A 209 -22.70 -6.34 17.05
C LEU A 209 -22.34 -5.28 18.08
N GLU A 210 -21.36 -4.42 17.78
CA GLU A 210 -20.88 -3.40 18.71
C GLU A 210 -20.65 -2.06 18.01
N CYS A 211 -21.20 -0.99 18.57
CA CYS A 211 -21.01 0.39 18.18
C CYS A 211 -20.61 1.22 19.42
N ARG A 212 -19.45 1.87 19.40
CA ARG A 212 -19.00 2.74 20.51
C ARG A 212 -18.71 4.13 20.02
N ALA A 213 -19.11 5.13 20.78
CA ALA A 213 -18.88 6.54 20.51
C ALA A 213 -18.42 7.30 21.76
N ILE A 214 -17.88 8.49 21.52
CA ILE A 214 -17.53 9.51 22.52
C ILE A 214 -18.23 10.81 22.17
N GLY A 215 -18.53 11.64 23.17
CA GLY A 215 -19.10 12.95 22.95
C GLY A 215 -19.47 13.62 24.26
N ASN A 216 -19.60 14.94 24.21
CA ASN A 216 -20.07 15.76 25.32
C ASN A 216 -21.35 16.49 24.88
N PRO A 217 -22.52 16.23 25.49
CA PRO A 217 -22.85 15.26 26.54
C PRO A 217 -22.70 13.79 26.12
N PRO A 218 -22.73 12.82 27.06
CA PRO A 218 -22.50 11.41 26.76
C PRO A 218 -23.38 10.83 25.64
N PRO A 219 -22.84 9.96 24.77
CA PRO A 219 -23.58 9.32 23.68
C PRO A 219 -24.66 8.36 24.18
N GLN A 220 -25.83 8.43 23.56
CA GLN A 220 -26.93 7.47 23.63
C GLN A 220 -27.01 6.69 22.30
N TYR A 221 -27.59 5.49 22.32
CA TYR A 221 -27.57 4.56 21.19
C TYR A 221 -28.98 4.07 20.83
N GLN A 222 -29.21 3.74 19.56
CA GLN A 222 -30.40 3.04 19.08
C GLN A 222 -30.05 2.20 17.84
N TRP A 223 -30.29 0.89 17.89
CA TRP A 223 -30.03 0.01 16.74
C TRP A 223 -31.21 -0.08 15.77
N PHE A 224 -30.87 -0.29 14.50
CA PHE A 224 -31.77 -0.45 13.37
C PHE A 224 -31.44 -1.73 12.62
N ARG A 225 -32.48 -2.47 12.20
CA ARG A 225 -32.41 -3.60 11.28
C ARG A 225 -33.25 -3.29 10.06
N ASN A 226 -32.66 -3.37 8.86
CA ASN A 226 -33.30 -3.00 7.60
C ASN A 226 -33.97 -1.62 7.68
N ARG A 227 -33.26 -0.65 8.30
CA ARG A 227 -33.71 0.74 8.53
C ARG A 227 -34.94 0.91 9.43
N ARG A 228 -35.34 -0.12 10.18
CA ARG A 228 -36.40 -0.02 11.21
C ARG A 228 -35.79 -0.11 12.62
N PRO A 229 -36.22 0.72 13.57
CA PRO A 229 -35.67 0.71 14.92
C PRO A 229 -36.02 -0.60 15.64
N MET A 230 -35.04 -1.17 16.35
CA MET A 230 -35.22 -2.35 17.17
C MET A 230 -35.62 -1.96 18.60
N GLU A 231 -36.74 -2.47 19.09
CA GLU A 231 -37.22 -2.17 20.45
C GLU A 231 -36.22 -2.69 21.51
N GLY A 232 -35.90 -1.84 22.49
CA GLY A 232 -34.99 -2.18 23.60
C GLY A 232 -33.50 -2.20 23.27
N ALA A 233 -33.11 -2.04 22.00
CA ALA A 233 -31.71 -2.07 21.56
C ALA A 233 -31.04 -0.69 21.66
N GLN A 234 -30.77 -0.23 22.90
CA GLN A 234 -30.22 1.10 23.19
C GLN A 234 -28.83 1.09 23.82
N ALA A 235 -28.18 -0.07 23.80
CA ALA A 235 -26.83 -0.26 24.31
C ALA A 235 -25.79 -0.18 23.17
N PRO A 236 -24.52 0.13 23.48
CA PRO A 236 -23.43 0.07 22.51
C PRO A 236 -23.17 -1.34 21.96
N GLN A 237 -23.73 -2.39 22.55
CA GLN A 237 -23.68 -3.76 22.03
C GLN A 237 -25.09 -4.31 21.81
N LEU A 238 -25.31 -4.91 20.64
CA LEU A 238 -26.53 -5.63 20.29
C LEU A 238 -26.23 -7.13 20.30
N GLN A 239 -27.00 -7.89 21.07
CA GLN A 239 -26.91 -9.36 21.10
C GLN A 239 -28.26 -9.99 20.82
N VAL A 240 -28.31 -10.93 19.87
CA VAL A 240 -29.48 -11.76 19.57
C VAL A 240 -29.04 -13.22 19.65
N LYS A 241 -29.60 -13.98 20.59
CA LYS A 241 -29.26 -15.39 20.79
C LYS A 241 -30.17 -16.27 19.96
N LEU A 242 -29.67 -17.43 19.50
CA LEU A 242 -30.41 -18.41 18.71
C LEU A 242 -31.00 -17.80 17.44
N VAL A 243 -30.13 -17.18 16.63
CA VAL A 243 -30.56 -16.46 15.43
C VAL A 243 -31.12 -17.40 14.37
N THR A 244 -32.16 -16.97 13.67
CA THR A 244 -32.76 -17.68 12.53
C THR A 244 -32.56 -16.86 11.26
N THR A 245 -32.89 -17.44 10.10
CA THR A 245 -32.91 -16.68 8.83
C THR A 245 -33.77 -15.41 8.85
N ALA A 246 -34.71 -15.27 9.80
CA ALA A 246 -35.49 -14.04 10.00
C ALA A 246 -34.67 -12.86 10.54
N GLU A 247 -33.51 -13.13 11.15
CA GLU A 247 -32.57 -12.11 11.66
C GLU A 247 -31.58 -11.62 10.59
N ARG A 248 -31.63 -12.18 9.38
CA ARG A 248 -30.81 -11.73 8.24
C ARG A 248 -31.19 -10.30 7.84
N GLY A 249 -30.19 -9.48 7.55
CA GLY A 249 -30.41 -8.15 7.03
C GLY A 249 -29.29 -7.19 7.36
N SER A 250 -29.53 -5.91 7.07
CA SER A 250 -28.56 -4.84 7.29
C SER A 250 -28.78 -4.15 8.62
N TYR A 251 -27.71 -3.96 9.38
CA TYR A 251 -27.73 -3.40 10.73
C TYR A 251 -26.93 -2.11 10.80
N SER A 252 -27.50 -1.10 11.47
CA SER A 252 -26.82 0.17 11.75
C SER A 252 -27.20 0.67 13.14
N CYS A 253 -26.36 1.53 13.71
CA CYS A 253 -26.54 2.11 15.04
C CYS A 253 -26.55 3.63 14.93
N ARG A 254 -27.60 4.25 15.45
CA ARG A 254 -27.69 5.70 15.62
C ARG A 254 -27.09 6.06 16.97
N VAL A 255 -26.11 6.95 16.99
CA VAL A 255 -25.50 7.48 18.20
C VAL A 255 -25.83 8.97 18.30
N PHE A 256 -26.40 9.41 19.43
CA PHE A 256 -26.81 10.80 19.58
C PHE A 256 -26.63 11.28 21.01
N ASN A 257 -26.49 12.59 21.18
CA ASN A 257 -26.56 13.26 22.48
C ASN A 257 -27.50 14.47 22.36
N LEU A 258 -27.55 15.33 23.38
CA LEU A 258 -28.44 16.50 23.39
C LEU A 258 -28.17 17.51 22.26
N PHE A 259 -27.01 17.46 21.60
CA PHE A 259 -26.58 18.46 20.61
C PHE A 259 -26.27 17.88 19.23
N HIS A 260 -25.89 16.61 19.13
CA HIS A 260 -25.33 16.00 17.92
C HIS A 260 -25.84 14.58 17.73
N GLU A 261 -25.87 14.14 16.48
CA GLU A 261 -26.24 12.80 16.06
C GLU A 261 -25.31 12.32 14.95
N VAL A 262 -24.82 11.09 15.09
CA VAL A 262 -23.93 10.42 14.13
C VAL A 262 -24.39 8.97 13.95
N TRP A 263 -24.34 8.48 12.71
CA TRP A 263 -24.72 7.12 12.36
C TRP A 263 -23.49 6.22 12.15
N SER A 264 -23.61 4.98 12.59
CA SER A 264 -22.63 3.95 12.29
C SER A 264 -22.70 3.54 10.82
N GLN A 265 -21.66 2.83 10.37
CA GLN A 265 -21.72 2.10 9.11
C GLN A 265 -22.83 1.04 9.16
N GLU A 266 -23.47 0.83 8.02
CA GLU A 266 -24.48 -0.20 7.80
C GLU A 266 -23.76 -1.51 7.43
N VAL A 267 -24.01 -2.58 8.19
CA VAL A 267 -23.34 -3.89 8.03
C VAL A 267 -24.34 -5.01 7.78
N ASP A 268 -24.03 -5.88 6.84
CA ASP A 268 -24.87 -7.02 6.52
C ASP A 268 -24.56 -8.22 7.40
N VAL A 269 -25.61 -8.82 7.96
CA VAL A 269 -25.56 -10.08 8.70
C VAL A 269 -26.23 -11.15 7.85
N GLU A 270 -25.45 -12.16 7.47
CA GLU A 270 -25.93 -13.31 6.70
C GLU A 270 -26.17 -14.51 7.61
N ILE A 271 -27.30 -15.19 7.43
CA ILE A 271 -27.66 -16.39 8.21
C ILE A 271 -28.13 -17.48 7.25
N GLY A 272 -27.49 -18.65 7.25
CA GLY A 272 -27.84 -19.78 6.36
C GLY A 272 -26.80 -20.91 6.28
N GLU A 273 -27.15 -22.02 5.63
CA GLU A 273 -26.29 -23.22 5.51
C GLU A 273 -25.07 -22.98 4.59
N GLY A 274 -23.88 -23.35 5.08
CA GLY A 274 -22.61 -23.21 4.36
C GLY A 274 -22.47 -24.07 3.08
N PRO A 275 -21.41 -23.87 2.27
CA PRO A 275 -21.30 -24.46 0.94
C PRO A 275 -21.18 -25.99 0.99
N ARG A 276 -22.07 -26.69 0.26
CA ARG A 276 -22.08 -28.15 0.11
C ARG A 276 -20.83 -28.67 -0.61
N GLN A 277 -20.12 -29.60 0.02
CA GLN A 277 -19.09 -30.43 -0.62
C GLN A 277 -19.71 -31.40 -1.63
N ILE A 278 -19.18 -31.42 -2.86
CA ILE A 278 -19.50 -32.41 -3.87
C ILE A 278 -18.94 -33.76 -3.40
N SER A 279 -19.84 -34.69 -3.15
CA SER A 279 -19.57 -36.10 -2.87
C SER A 279 -19.15 -36.83 -4.15
N VAL A 280 -17.91 -37.32 -4.20
CA VAL A 280 -17.51 -38.41 -5.10
C VAL A 280 -17.23 -39.65 -4.25
N THR A 281 -17.95 -40.71 -4.57
CA THR A 281 -18.00 -42.02 -3.89
C THR A 281 -16.65 -42.75 -3.84
N PRO A 282 -16.36 -43.53 -2.78
CA PRO A 282 -15.13 -44.30 -2.66
C PRO A 282 -15.33 -45.72 -3.24
N HIS A 283 -14.53 -46.09 -4.24
CA HIS A 283 -14.26 -47.49 -4.53
C HIS A 283 -12.89 -47.62 -5.20
N LEU A 284 -11.90 -48.09 -4.42
CA LEU A 284 -11.12 -49.31 -4.66
C LEU A 284 -9.81 -49.29 -3.84
N LEU A 285 -9.74 -50.27 -2.93
CA LEU A 285 -8.57 -51.06 -2.51
C LEU A 285 -7.29 -50.32 -2.14
N CYS A 286 -7.11 -50.20 -0.82
CA CYS A 286 -5.82 -50.05 -0.17
C CYS A 286 -5.09 -51.41 -0.19
N SER A 287 -3.86 -51.44 -0.68
CA SER A 287 -2.87 -52.40 -0.22
C SER A 287 -1.47 -51.79 -0.24
N GLN A 288 -0.88 -51.79 0.96
CA GLN A 288 0.54 -51.67 1.28
C GLN A 288 1.15 -50.28 1.52
N ALA A 289 1.59 -50.14 2.77
CA ALA A 289 2.85 -49.55 3.20
C ALA A 289 3.10 -48.05 2.96
N GLY A 290 2.73 -47.27 3.98
CA GLY A 290 3.69 -46.41 4.68
C GLY A 290 4.33 -45.26 3.90
N VAL A 291 3.63 -44.12 3.83
CA VAL A 291 4.23 -42.78 3.91
C VAL A 291 3.19 -41.86 4.55
N SER A 292 3.52 -41.22 5.67
CA SER A 292 2.70 -40.17 6.27
C SER A 292 2.72 -38.92 5.38
N CYS A 293 1.59 -38.55 4.79
CA CYS A 293 1.43 -37.26 4.12
C CYS A 293 1.34 -36.13 5.17
N PRO A 294 2.00 -34.98 4.97
CA PRO A 294 1.78 -33.81 5.81
C PRO A 294 0.35 -33.27 5.62
N ILE A 295 -0.30 -32.96 6.74
CA ILE A 295 -1.61 -32.30 6.82
C ILE A 295 -1.53 -30.96 6.05
N PRO A 296 -2.40 -30.67 5.07
CA PRO A 296 -2.42 -29.36 4.44
C PRO A 296 -2.96 -28.35 5.45
N THR A 297 -2.14 -27.36 5.79
CA THR A 297 -2.58 -26.13 6.43
C THR A 297 -3.67 -25.46 5.57
N PRO A 298 -4.74 -24.90 6.16
CA PRO A 298 -5.69 -24.10 5.39
C PRO A 298 -4.93 -22.93 4.76
N PRO A 299 -5.09 -22.65 3.45
CA PRO A 299 -4.38 -21.55 2.81
C PRO A 299 -4.81 -20.24 3.47
N SER A 300 -3.81 -19.44 3.85
CA SER A 300 -3.97 -18.03 4.19
C SER A 300 -4.90 -17.36 3.16
N PRO A 301 -5.78 -16.42 3.54
CA PRO A 301 -6.58 -15.70 2.56
C PRO A 301 -5.63 -14.99 1.58
N VAL A 302 -5.66 -15.42 0.31
CA VAL A 302 -4.84 -14.83 -0.75
C VAL A 302 -5.37 -13.42 -1.00
N LEU A 303 -4.56 -12.41 -0.70
CA LEU A 303 -4.90 -11.03 -1.04
C LEU A 303 -4.87 -10.91 -2.56
N ALA A 304 -5.90 -10.28 -3.13
CA ALA A 304 -6.04 -10.12 -4.57
C ALA A 304 -6.23 -8.64 -4.92
N ALA A 305 -5.74 -8.25 -6.09
CA ALA A 305 -6.03 -6.97 -6.71
C ALA A 305 -7.29 -7.10 -7.58
N THR A 306 -8.12 -6.06 -7.66
CA THR A 306 -9.20 -6.03 -8.67
C THR A 306 -8.65 -5.81 -10.08
N ASP A 307 -7.53 -5.10 -10.17
CA ASP A 307 -6.75 -4.80 -11.36
C ASP A 307 -5.37 -4.27 -10.95
N LYS A 308 -4.41 -4.25 -11.87
CA LYS A 308 -3.04 -3.74 -11.64
C LYS A 308 -2.66 -2.76 -12.74
N VAL A 309 -2.40 -1.50 -12.37
CA VAL A 309 -2.13 -0.41 -13.32
C VAL A 309 -0.86 0.33 -12.92
N ALA A 310 0.01 0.61 -13.90
CA ALA A 310 1.26 1.32 -13.71
C ALA A 310 1.44 2.44 -14.74
N LEU A 311 1.86 3.61 -14.25
CA LEU A 311 2.34 4.73 -15.07
C LEU A 311 3.84 4.91 -14.82
N LEU A 312 4.63 4.81 -15.89
CA LEU A 312 6.08 4.99 -15.86
C LEU A 312 6.44 6.19 -16.73
N ILE A 313 7.12 7.18 -16.13
CA ILE A 313 7.59 8.39 -16.82
C ILE A 313 9.11 8.48 -16.73
N GLY A 314 9.77 8.66 -17.87
CA GLY A 314 11.22 8.87 -17.95
C GLY A 314 11.55 10.17 -18.67
N ASN A 315 12.06 11.18 -17.96
CA ASN A 315 12.43 12.46 -18.55
C ASN A 315 13.95 12.59 -18.65
N MET A 316 14.46 12.85 -19.86
CA MET A 316 15.88 12.87 -20.20
C MET A 316 16.32 14.15 -20.88
N HIS A 317 15.57 14.61 -21.88
CA HIS A 317 15.96 15.70 -22.77
C HIS A 317 15.39 17.05 -22.28
N TYR A 318 15.92 17.53 -21.15
CA TYR A 318 15.52 18.82 -20.58
C TYR A 318 15.99 19.99 -21.45
N LEU A 319 15.10 20.96 -21.69
CA LEU A 319 15.39 22.14 -22.50
C LEU A 319 16.38 23.10 -21.81
N HIS A 320 16.30 23.20 -20.49
CA HIS A 320 17.02 24.20 -19.70
C HIS A 320 17.90 23.60 -18.59
N HIS A 321 17.99 22.27 -18.50
CA HIS A 321 18.71 21.55 -17.45
C HIS A 321 19.61 20.46 -18.04
N LYS A 322 20.46 19.86 -17.20
CA LYS A 322 21.35 18.78 -17.61
C LYS A 322 20.54 17.60 -18.16
N GLN A 323 20.93 17.08 -19.31
CA GLN A 323 20.32 15.88 -19.89
C GLN A 323 20.72 14.61 -19.11
N LEU A 324 19.80 13.63 -19.07
CA LEU A 324 19.99 12.31 -18.46
C LEU A 324 19.99 11.23 -19.55
N GLN A 325 20.45 10.02 -19.24
CA GLN A 325 20.55 8.93 -20.21
C GLN A 325 19.90 7.61 -19.73
N ALA A 326 19.99 7.31 -18.44
CA ALA A 326 19.43 6.09 -17.86
C ALA A 326 17.89 5.95 -17.90
N PRO A 327 17.07 7.03 -17.79
CA PRO A 327 15.62 6.89 -17.67
C PRO A 327 14.94 6.04 -18.75
N MET A 328 15.41 6.08 -20.00
CA MET A 328 14.86 5.25 -21.08
C MET A 328 15.03 3.75 -20.79
N VAL A 329 16.25 3.32 -20.44
CA VAL A 329 16.58 1.91 -20.17
C VAL A 329 15.84 1.43 -18.91
N ASP A 330 15.70 2.32 -17.93
CA ASP A 330 15.02 2.07 -16.66
C ASP A 330 13.52 1.87 -16.83
N VAL A 331 12.84 2.81 -17.51
CA VAL A 331 11.42 2.71 -17.83
C VAL A 331 11.12 1.46 -18.67
N HIS A 332 11.98 1.14 -19.64
CA HIS A 332 11.80 -0.05 -20.45
C HIS A 332 11.93 -1.34 -19.63
N ALA A 333 13.01 -1.49 -18.86
CA ALA A 333 13.26 -2.67 -18.05
C ALA A 333 12.15 -2.89 -17.01
N LEU A 334 11.78 -1.83 -16.28
CA LEU A 334 10.72 -1.91 -15.27
C LEU A 334 9.36 -2.20 -15.92
N GLY A 335 9.06 -1.58 -17.06
CA GLY A 335 7.82 -1.80 -17.79
C GLY A 335 7.68 -3.23 -18.29
N ALA A 336 8.77 -3.86 -18.75
CA ALA A 336 8.77 -5.26 -19.15
C ALA A 336 8.49 -6.20 -17.98
N LEU A 337 9.10 -5.97 -16.81
CA LEU A 337 8.90 -6.78 -15.61
C LEU A 337 7.48 -6.62 -15.03
N LEU A 338 6.96 -5.40 -14.99
CA LEU A 338 5.60 -5.15 -14.51
C LEU A 338 4.55 -5.81 -15.41
N ARG A 339 4.77 -5.86 -16.74
CA ARG A 339 3.89 -6.62 -17.66
C ARG A 339 3.91 -8.13 -17.37
N GLN A 340 5.06 -8.70 -16.97
CA GLN A 340 5.13 -10.11 -16.53
C GLN A 340 4.34 -10.35 -15.24
N LEU A 341 4.14 -9.30 -14.43
CA LEU A 341 3.32 -9.31 -13.23
C LEU A 341 1.87 -8.88 -13.53
N ASP A 342 1.39 -9.02 -14.77
CA ASP A 342 0.02 -8.67 -15.20
C ASP A 342 -0.38 -7.20 -14.97
N PHE A 343 0.58 -6.27 -14.85
CA PHE A 343 0.25 -4.84 -14.84
C PHE A 343 -0.07 -4.35 -16.25
N LYS A 344 -1.07 -3.48 -16.30
CA LYS A 344 -1.29 -2.54 -17.38
C LYS A 344 -0.28 -1.39 -17.23
N VAL A 345 0.80 -1.41 -18.02
CA VAL A 345 1.89 -0.40 -18.03
C VAL A 345 1.83 0.63 -19.18
N VAL A 346 1.69 1.92 -18.85
CA VAL A 346 1.84 3.08 -19.76
C VAL A 346 3.24 3.59 -19.49
N SER A 347 4.07 3.59 -20.51
CA SER A 347 5.46 4.01 -20.42
C SER A 347 5.68 5.17 -21.37
N LEU A 348 6.02 6.33 -20.83
CA LEU A 348 6.15 7.59 -21.56
C LEU A 348 7.51 8.20 -21.32
N LEU A 349 8.10 8.77 -22.37
CA LEU A 349 9.38 9.49 -22.29
C LEU A 349 9.23 10.97 -22.65
N ASP A 350 10.07 11.79 -22.01
CA ASP A 350 10.28 13.21 -22.33
C ASP A 350 8.97 14.02 -22.40
N LEU A 351 8.30 14.11 -21.25
CA LEU A 351 7.01 14.79 -21.12
C LEU A 351 7.17 16.22 -20.62
N CYS A 352 6.46 17.15 -21.26
CA CYS A 352 6.28 18.51 -20.74
C CYS A 352 5.30 18.52 -19.55
N LYS A 353 5.20 19.64 -18.82
CA LYS A 353 4.33 19.73 -17.63
C LYS A 353 2.88 19.37 -17.94
N ALA A 354 2.33 19.90 -19.04
CA ALA A 354 0.95 19.64 -19.44
C ALA A 354 0.75 18.15 -19.78
N GLU A 355 1.69 17.56 -20.53
CA GLU A 355 1.67 16.13 -20.89
C GLU A 355 1.79 15.22 -19.66
N MET A 356 2.65 15.55 -18.69
CA MET A 356 2.75 14.81 -17.43
C MET A 356 1.44 14.85 -16.63
N GLN A 357 0.79 16.02 -16.56
CA GLN A 357 -0.48 16.16 -15.86
C GLN A 357 -1.57 15.31 -16.54
N MET A 358 -1.67 15.37 -17.86
CA MET A 358 -2.63 14.56 -18.62
C MET A 358 -2.37 13.06 -18.48
N ALA A 359 -1.10 12.63 -18.48
CA ALA A 359 -0.74 11.24 -18.26
C ALA A 359 -1.16 10.75 -16.87
N VAL A 360 -1.00 11.60 -15.84
CA VAL A 360 -1.48 11.32 -14.48
C VAL A 360 -3.01 11.25 -14.45
N ASP A 361 -3.70 12.17 -15.12
CA ASP A 361 -5.16 12.20 -15.13
C ASP A 361 -5.74 10.93 -15.80
N GLU A 362 -5.18 10.49 -16.93
CA GLU A 362 -5.55 9.23 -17.57
C GLU A 362 -5.21 8.01 -16.70
N PHE A 363 -4.08 8.02 -16.01
CA PHE A 363 -3.74 6.99 -15.03
C PHE A 363 -4.79 6.92 -13.91
N LEU A 364 -5.20 8.07 -13.37
CA LEU A 364 -6.22 8.16 -12.31
C LEU A 364 -7.60 7.68 -12.78
N LEU A 365 -7.94 7.76 -14.08
CA LEU A 365 -9.19 7.22 -14.63
C LEU A 365 -9.23 5.69 -14.66
N LEU A 366 -8.07 5.04 -14.68
CA LEU A 366 -7.96 3.58 -14.66
C LEU A 366 -8.01 2.99 -13.24
N LEU A 367 -7.85 3.83 -12.22
CA LEU A 367 -7.87 3.44 -10.83
C LEU A 367 -9.29 3.45 -10.27
N ASP A 368 -9.59 2.44 -9.45
CA ASP A 368 -10.86 2.29 -8.76
C ASP A 368 -10.66 1.46 -7.48
N LYS A 369 -11.76 1.17 -6.78
CA LYS A 369 -11.79 0.42 -5.55
C LYS A 369 -11.10 -0.94 -5.70
N GLY A 370 -10.01 -1.11 -4.96
CA GLY A 370 -9.26 -2.37 -4.93
C GLY A 370 -8.23 -2.53 -6.06
N VAL A 371 -7.97 -1.49 -6.87
CA VAL A 371 -6.90 -1.52 -7.89
C VAL A 371 -5.55 -1.29 -7.21
N TYR A 372 -4.50 -1.92 -7.73
CA TYR A 372 -3.11 -1.61 -7.35
C TYR A 372 -2.58 -0.58 -8.34
N GLY A 373 -2.28 0.62 -7.84
CA GLY A 373 -1.72 1.71 -8.63
C GLY A 373 -0.23 1.88 -8.34
N LEU A 374 0.60 1.89 -9.39
CA LEU A 374 2.03 2.13 -9.30
C LEU A 374 2.43 3.32 -10.18
N LEU A 375 3.06 4.33 -9.59
CA LEU A 375 3.73 5.42 -10.32
C LEU A 375 5.24 5.24 -10.19
N TYR A 376 5.92 5.17 -11.32
CA TYR A 376 7.38 5.24 -11.39
C TYR A 376 7.79 6.50 -12.16
N TYR A 377 8.75 7.23 -11.61
CA TYR A 377 9.32 8.40 -12.25
C TYR A 377 10.83 8.36 -12.20
N ALA A 378 11.47 8.54 -13.35
CA ALA A 378 12.91 8.73 -13.50
C ALA A 378 13.20 10.08 -14.17
N GLY A 379 13.97 10.93 -13.51
CA GLY A 379 14.24 12.27 -13.99
C GLY A 379 14.78 13.22 -12.92
N HIS A 380 14.79 14.52 -13.22
CA HIS A 380 15.09 15.55 -12.25
C HIS A 380 13.95 15.68 -11.25
N GLY A 381 14.31 15.85 -10.00
CA GLY A 381 13.36 16.00 -8.91
C GLY A 381 13.94 16.82 -7.78
N TYR A 382 13.06 17.31 -6.93
CA TYR A 382 13.43 17.99 -5.69
C TYR A 382 12.42 17.70 -4.60
N GLU A 383 12.79 17.99 -3.35
CA GLU A 383 11.92 17.85 -2.20
C GLU A 383 11.97 19.10 -1.32
N ASN A 384 10.82 19.75 -1.15
CA ASN A 384 10.68 20.90 -0.27
C ASN A 384 9.59 20.60 0.77
N PHE A 385 9.91 20.80 2.06
CA PHE A 385 8.99 20.61 3.18
C PHE A 385 8.33 19.22 3.21
N GLY A 386 9.07 18.17 2.79
CA GLY A 386 8.58 16.80 2.72
C GLY A 386 7.65 16.49 1.53
N ASN A 387 7.47 17.45 0.61
CA ASN A 387 6.75 17.23 -0.65
C ASN A 387 7.74 17.03 -1.79
N SER A 388 7.53 15.97 -2.56
CA SER A 388 8.39 15.57 -3.66
C SER A 388 7.80 16.09 -4.97
N PHE A 389 8.65 16.66 -5.83
CA PHE A 389 8.25 17.26 -7.08
C PHE A 389 9.00 16.63 -8.24
N MET A 390 8.25 16.19 -9.25
CA MET A 390 8.79 15.68 -10.51
C MET A 390 8.96 16.85 -11.49
N VAL A 391 10.14 17.00 -12.08
CA VAL A 391 10.48 18.12 -12.97
C VAL A 391 10.21 17.72 -14.43
N PRO A 392 9.36 18.46 -15.16
CA PRO A 392 9.13 18.24 -16.59
C PRO A 392 10.30 18.70 -17.48
N ILE A 393 10.36 18.23 -18.73
CA ILE A 393 11.46 18.59 -19.65
C ILE A 393 11.49 20.07 -20.03
N ASP A 394 10.33 20.74 -19.97
CA ASP A 394 10.13 22.15 -20.31
C ASP A 394 10.26 23.10 -19.11
N ALA A 395 10.66 22.59 -17.94
CA ALA A 395 10.86 23.42 -16.76
C ALA A 395 11.93 24.50 -17.02
N PRO A 396 11.65 25.79 -16.73
CA PRO A 396 12.60 26.88 -16.95
C PRO A 396 13.85 26.71 -16.08
N SER A 397 14.94 27.43 -16.37
CA SER A 397 16.18 27.35 -15.59
C SER A 397 15.98 27.65 -14.09
N ALA A 398 15.06 28.55 -13.75
CA ALA A 398 14.62 28.83 -12.39
C ALA A 398 13.16 28.38 -12.22
N TYR A 399 12.96 27.09 -11.97
CA TYR A 399 11.64 26.50 -11.77
C TYR A 399 11.21 26.50 -10.30
N THR A 400 9.90 26.45 -10.09
CA THR A 400 9.22 26.44 -8.79
C THR A 400 8.17 25.32 -8.75
N SER A 401 7.44 25.16 -7.65
CA SER A 401 6.34 24.19 -7.55
C SER A 401 5.24 24.38 -8.59
N GLU A 402 5.07 25.59 -9.14
CA GLU A 402 4.10 25.85 -10.20
C GLU A 402 4.50 25.22 -11.54
N HIS A 403 5.78 24.93 -11.75
CA HIS A 403 6.30 24.37 -13.01
C HIS A 403 6.41 22.83 -12.95
N CYS A 404 6.14 22.23 -11.80
CA CYS A 404 6.40 20.82 -11.53
C CYS A 404 5.13 20.08 -11.10
N LEU A 405 5.21 18.75 -11.02
CA LEU A 405 4.13 17.92 -10.48
C LEU A 405 4.44 17.50 -9.05
N CYS A 406 3.53 17.82 -8.13
CA CYS A 406 3.63 17.41 -6.72
C CYS A 406 3.12 15.99 -6.55
N VAL A 407 3.99 15.07 -6.13
CA VAL A 407 3.67 13.65 -5.97
C VAL A 407 2.58 13.43 -4.91
N GLN A 408 2.59 14.22 -3.83
CA GLN A 408 1.60 14.10 -2.76
C GLN A 408 0.19 14.49 -3.23
N ARG A 409 0.04 15.36 -4.25
CA ARG A 409 -1.26 15.63 -4.88
C ARG A 409 -1.76 14.40 -5.66
N VAL A 410 -0.86 13.76 -6.42
CA VAL A 410 -1.19 12.52 -7.14
C VAL A 410 -1.64 11.43 -6.17
N LEU A 411 -0.93 11.26 -5.04
CA LEU A 411 -1.32 10.31 -4.00
C LEU A 411 -2.73 10.58 -3.45
N ARG A 412 -3.04 11.84 -3.12
CA ARG A 412 -4.37 12.21 -2.64
C ARG A 412 -5.44 11.83 -3.66
N ASP A 413 -5.19 12.11 -4.94
CA ASP A 413 -6.16 11.84 -5.99
C ASP A 413 -6.30 10.32 -6.25
N MET A 414 -5.23 9.53 -6.06
CA MET A 414 -5.31 8.06 -6.03
C MET A 414 -6.13 7.53 -4.84
N GLN A 415 -6.01 8.13 -3.65
CA GLN A 415 -6.80 7.75 -2.48
C GLN A 415 -8.30 7.98 -2.70
N GLN A 416 -8.67 9.05 -3.39
CA GLN A 416 -10.06 9.32 -3.78
C GLN A 416 -10.65 8.23 -4.68
N ARG A 417 -9.79 7.51 -5.43
CA ARG A 417 -10.18 6.33 -6.23
C ARG A 417 -10.30 5.04 -5.40
N ARG A 418 -10.03 5.07 -4.09
CA ARG A 418 -10.15 3.92 -3.16
C ARG A 418 -9.31 2.70 -3.57
N THR A 419 -8.15 2.94 -4.17
CA THR A 419 -7.14 1.91 -4.48
C THR A 419 -6.80 1.08 -3.24
N SER A 420 -6.46 -0.19 -3.42
CA SER A 420 -6.03 -1.07 -2.30
C SER A 420 -4.53 -1.09 -2.09
N LEU A 421 -3.75 -0.56 -3.04
CA LEU A 421 -2.31 -0.42 -2.93
C LEU A 421 -1.84 0.77 -3.78
N ASN A 422 -1.09 1.69 -3.17
CA ASN A 422 -0.52 2.87 -3.81
C ASN A 422 1.01 2.80 -3.70
N ILE A 423 1.69 2.69 -4.83
CA ILE A 423 3.15 2.56 -4.88
C ILE A 423 3.74 3.73 -5.66
N PHE A 424 4.71 4.41 -5.05
CA PHE A 424 5.48 5.47 -5.67
C PHE A 424 6.95 5.08 -5.65
N LEU A 425 7.53 4.89 -6.83
CA LEU A 425 8.95 4.59 -7.01
C LEU A 425 9.60 5.81 -7.66
N LEU A 426 10.34 6.60 -6.87
CA LEU A 426 10.86 7.90 -7.30
C LEU A 426 12.38 7.83 -7.47
N ASP A 427 12.80 7.74 -8.72
CA ASP A 427 14.20 7.69 -9.16
C ASP A 427 14.69 9.08 -9.57
N MET A 428 14.79 9.95 -8.57
CA MET A 428 15.11 11.36 -8.75
C MET A 428 15.87 11.91 -7.54
N CYS A 429 16.56 13.02 -7.73
CA CYS A 429 17.16 13.78 -6.64
C CYS A 429 16.08 14.29 -5.67
N ARG A 430 16.47 14.49 -4.40
CA ARG A 430 15.58 14.97 -3.33
C ARG A 430 16.21 16.14 -2.56
N LYS A 431 17.03 16.92 -3.26
CA LYS A 431 17.59 18.17 -2.75
C LYS A 431 16.50 19.22 -2.65
N ARG A 432 16.68 20.17 -1.72
CA ARG A 432 15.84 21.37 -1.67
C ARG A 432 16.04 22.25 -2.91
N ASN A 433 14.95 22.68 -3.53
CA ASN A 433 14.96 23.74 -4.53
C ASN A 433 14.90 25.11 -3.85
N LEU A 434 15.94 25.92 -4.00
CA LEU A 434 16.05 27.24 -3.36
C LEU A 434 15.19 28.31 -4.03
N ASN A 435 14.68 28.05 -5.24
CA ASN A 435 13.80 28.97 -5.95
C ASN A 435 12.33 28.83 -5.51
N ASP A 436 12.00 27.82 -4.69
CA ASP A 436 10.62 27.46 -4.34
C ASP A 436 10.37 27.48 -2.83
N ASP A 437 10.02 28.63 -2.29
CA ASP A 437 9.65 28.76 -0.86
C ASP A 437 8.15 28.53 -0.59
N VAL A 438 7.40 28.08 -1.61
CA VAL A 438 5.96 27.81 -1.47
C VAL A 438 5.74 26.50 -0.71
N ILE A 439 4.95 26.55 0.36
CA ILE A 439 4.47 25.35 1.04
C ILE A 439 3.18 24.90 0.35
N PRO A 440 3.18 23.78 -0.41
CA PRO A 440 2.01 23.37 -1.18
C PRO A 440 0.87 22.95 -0.25
N GLN A 441 -0.33 23.52 -0.47
CA GLN A 441 -1.55 23.03 0.18
C GLN A 441 -2.04 21.75 -0.53
N VAL A 442 -1.52 20.61 -0.10
CA VAL A 442 -1.93 19.31 -0.64
C VAL A 442 -3.30 18.87 -0.10
N GLY A 443 -3.74 19.41 1.04
CA GLY A 443 -4.91 18.92 1.76
C GLY A 443 -4.56 17.73 2.65
N VAL A 444 -5.55 17.21 3.37
CA VAL A 444 -5.34 16.09 4.31
C VAL A 444 -5.30 14.77 3.54
N LEU A 445 -4.19 14.03 3.65
CA LEU A 445 -4.10 12.66 3.16
C LEU A 445 -4.85 11.74 4.13
N GLU A 446 -5.68 10.85 3.60
CA GLU A 446 -6.42 9.89 4.42
C GLU A 446 -5.48 8.79 4.94
N VAL A 447 -5.79 8.23 6.11
CA VAL A 447 -5.04 7.08 6.65
C VAL A 447 -5.59 5.80 6.04
N THR A 448 -5.15 5.48 4.82
CA THR A 448 -5.60 4.29 4.06
C THR A 448 -4.79 3.03 4.35
N ALA A 449 -3.67 3.13 5.06
CA ALA A 449 -2.76 2.02 5.44
C ALA A 449 -2.34 1.11 4.27
N ASN A 450 -2.15 1.71 3.09
CA ASN A 450 -1.88 0.99 1.84
C ASN A 450 -0.91 1.72 0.89
N ILE A 451 -0.04 2.57 1.44
CA ILE A 451 0.85 3.45 0.70
C ILE A 451 2.29 3.00 0.91
N VAL A 452 3.06 2.95 -0.18
CA VAL A 452 4.48 2.59 -0.19
C VAL A 452 5.23 3.56 -1.09
N PHE A 453 6.23 4.23 -0.54
CA PHE A 453 7.21 5.01 -1.28
C PHE A 453 8.56 4.33 -1.23
N GLY A 454 9.14 4.06 -2.40
CA GLY A 454 10.55 3.71 -2.57
C GLY A 454 11.27 4.88 -3.23
N TYR A 455 12.06 5.62 -2.47
CA TYR A 455 12.89 6.70 -3.00
C TYR A 455 14.27 6.15 -3.32
N ALA A 456 14.77 6.40 -4.54
CA ALA A 456 16.10 5.95 -4.95
C ALA A 456 17.25 6.55 -4.11
N THR A 457 16.99 7.66 -3.42
CA THR A 457 17.95 8.35 -2.55
C THR A 457 17.25 8.94 -1.31
N CYS A 458 18.02 9.25 -0.26
CA CYS A 458 17.54 9.90 0.96
C CYS A 458 17.14 11.37 0.72
N ALA A 459 16.38 11.96 1.65
CA ALA A 459 16.15 13.40 1.65
C ALA A 459 17.47 14.19 1.63
N ASP A 460 17.51 15.31 0.89
CA ASP A 460 18.68 16.15 0.65
C ASP A 460 19.87 15.48 -0.08
N ALA A 461 19.64 14.34 -0.74
CA ALA A 461 20.65 13.62 -1.53
C ALA A 461 20.34 13.56 -3.04
N GLU A 462 21.33 13.12 -3.82
CA GLU A 462 21.23 12.93 -5.27
C GLU A 462 20.98 11.46 -5.61
N ALA A 463 20.27 11.21 -6.72
CA ALA A 463 20.21 9.93 -7.37
C ALA A 463 21.14 9.94 -8.59
N TYR A 464 21.93 8.88 -8.78
CA TYR A 464 22.97 8.83 -9.80
C TYR A 464 22.66 7.82 -10.92
N GLU A 465 23.15 8.15 -12.12
CA GLU A 465 23.31 7.24 -13.25
C GLU A 465 24.80 6.99 -13.50
N LEU A 466 25.16 5.78 -13.95
CA LEU A 466 26.54 5.45 -14.29
C LEU A 466 26.90 6.07 -15.64
N SER A 467 27.94 6.90 -15.67
CA SER A 467 28.40 7.56 -16.90
C SER A 467 29.32 6.70 -17.77
N GLN A 468 29.36 5.38 -17.55
CA GLN A 468 30.12 4.47 -18.42
C GLN A 468 29.23 4.20 -19.64
N GLY A 469 29.71 4.55 -20.83
CA GLY A 469 28.96 4.64 -22.11
C GLY A 469 28.36 3.35 -22.67
N GLU A 470 28.02 2.38 -21.81
CA GLU A 470 27.13 1.27 -22.11
C GLU A 470 25.72 1.60 -21.62
N LEU A 471 24.73 1.06 -22.32
CA LEU A 471 23.32 1.12 -21.96
C LEU A 471 23.06 0.38 -20.65
N SER A 472 23.33 1.06 -19.56
CA SER A 472 23.16 0.54 -18.21
C SER A 472 21.95 1.19 -17.56
N ASN A 473 21.29 0.40 -16.72
CA ASN A 473 20.24 0.93 -15.86
C ASN A 473 20.82 1.95 -14.86
N GLY A 474 19.99 2.88 -14.41
CA GLY A 474 20.27 3.67 -13.22
C GLY A 474 20.54 2.76 -12.02
N ILE A 475 21.20 3.30 -11.00
CA ILE A 475 21.60 2.51 -9.82
C ILE A 475 20.39 1.83 -9.19
N PHE A 476 19.29 2.55 -9.00
CA PHE A 476 18.10 2.02 -8.35
C PHE A 476 17.49 0.85 -9.13
N VAL A 477 17.24 1.03 -10.43
CA VAL A 477 16.65 -0.03 -11.26
C VAL A 477 17.59 -1.23 -11.45
N THR A 478 18.91 -1.02 -11.45
CA THR A 478 19.90 -2.10 -11.51
C THR A 478 19.70 -3.17 -10.43
N PHE A 479 19.34 -2.74 -9.22
CA PHE A 479 19.06 -3.64 -8.09
C PHE A 479 17.58 -4.02 -8.01
N LEU A 480 16.66 -3.07 -8.19
CA LEU A 480 15.22 -3.31 -8.12
C LEU A 480 14.78 -4.45 -9.06
N LYS A 481 15.30 -4.48 -10.29
CA LYS A 481 14.92 -5.48 -11.30
C LYS A 481 15.22 -6.93 -10.90
N ARG A 482 16.16 -7.15 -9.96
CA ARG A 482 16.55 -8.49 -9.48
C ARG A 482 15.50 -9.10 -8.57
N TRP A 483 14.75 -8.25 -7.85
CA TRP A 483 13.82 -8.67 -6.81
C TRP A 483 12.36 -8.47 -7.19
N LEU A 484 12.06 -7.68 -8.24
CA LEU A 484 10.70 -7.25 -8.56
C LEU A 484 9.70 -8.39 -8.79
N LEU A 485 10.17 -9.55 -9.28
CA LEU A 485 9.33 -10.71 -9.60
C LEU A 485 9.11 -11.65 -8.41
N GLU A 486 9.74 -11.41 -7.26
CA GLU A 486 9.64 -12.27 -6.09
C GLU A 486 8.27 -12.13 -5.39
N ASP A 487 7.73 -13.24 -4.92
CA ASP A 487 6.43 -13.29 -4.22
C ASP A 487 6.52 -12.84 -2.75
N GLU A 488 6.87 -11.56 -2.59
CA GLU A 488 7.13 -10.95 -1.30
C GLU A 488 6.29 -9.68 -1.11
N LYS A 489 5.98 -9.36 0.15
CA LYS A 489 5.37 -8.07 0.48
C LYS A 489 6.26 -6.96 -0.08
N ILE A 490 5.70 -6.00 -0.80
CA ILE A 490 6.48 -4.96 -1.49
C ILE A 490 7.45 -4.20 -0.55
N THR A 491 7.10 -4.03 0.73
CA THR A 491 8.02 -3.41 1.70
C THR A 491 9.24 -4.27 2.01
N VAL A 492 9.09 -5.60 2.07
CA VAL A 492 10.19 -6.54 2.27
C VAL A 492 11.07 -6.62 1.02
N LEU A 493 10.44 -6.59 -0.16
CA LEU A 493 11.14 -6.53 -1.44
C LEU A 493 12.02 -5.28 -1.52
N LEU A 494 11.48 -4.09 -1.22
CA LEU A 494 12.24 -2.84 -1.24
C LEU A 494 13.34 -2.78 -0.18
N ASP A 495 13.16 -3.46 0.96
CA ASP A 495 14.19 -3.59 1.99
C ASP A 495 15.39 -4.41 1.48
N LYS A 496 15.14 -5.54 0.80
CA LYS A 496 16.20 -6.32 0.12
C LYS A 496 16.93 -5.51 -0.95
N VAL A 497 16.21 -4.67 -1.69
CA VAL A 497 16.82 -3.74 -2.67
C VAL A 497 17.71 -2.71 -1.97
N ALA A 498 17.32 -2.19 -0.81
CA ALA A 498 18.13 -1.27 -0.02
C ALA A 498 19.42 -1.92 0.49
N GLU A 499 19.33 -3.16 0.98
CA GLU A 499 20.49 -3.96 1.40
C GLU A 499 21.48 -4.17 0.25
N ASP A 500 20.99 -4.60 -0.91
CA ASP A 500 21.78 -4.80 -2.13
C ASP A 500 22.47 -3.50 -2.59
N MET A 501 21.73 -2.40 -2.63
CA MET A 501 22.27 -1.07 -2.97
C MET A 501 23.36 -0.63 -2.00
N GLY A 502 23.24 -1.00 -0.72
CA GLY A 502 24.23 -0.70 0.33
C GLY A 502 25.58 -1.40 0.13
N THR A 503 25.63 -2.46 -0.68
CA THR A 503 26.88 -3.17 -1.01
C THR A 503 27.72 -2.46 -2.08
N LEU A 504 27.13 -1.51 -2.83
CA LEU A 504 27.81 -0.85 -3.93
C LEU A 504 28.75 0.26 -3.44
N GLU A 505 30.05 0.05 -3.62
CA GLU A 505 31.07 0.98 -3.11
C GLU A 505 30.99 2.38 -3.72
N ILE A 506 30.62 2.49 -5.00
CA ILE A 506 30.60 3.76 -5.75
C ILE A 506 29.54 4.74 -5.20
N THR A 507 28.45 4.22 -4.64
CA THR A 507 27.33 5.01 -4.11
C THR A 507 27.36 5.15 -2.59
N ARG A 508 28.31 4.51 -1.92
CA ARG A 508 28.44 4.52 -0.47
C ARG A 508 28.56 5.95 0.08
N GLY A 509 27.62 6.33 0.95
CA GLY A 509 27.55 7.68 1.53
C GLY A 509 27.03 8.77 0.58
N ARG A 510 26.63 8.43 -0.65
CA ARG A 510 26.10 9.36 -1.66
C ARG A 510 24.66 9.08 -2.04
N GLN A 511 24.29 7.81 -2.14
CA GLN A 511 22.94 7.36 -2.47
C GLN A 511 22.60 6.10 -1.68
N ALA A 512 21.42 6.10 -1.06
CA ALA A 512 20.85 4.96 -0.35
C ALA A 512 19.33 5.01 -0.52
N LEU A 513 18.70 3.84 -0.68
CA LEU A 513 17.25 3.76 -0.82
C LEU A 513 16.57 4.16 0.50
N GLU A 514 15.57 5.02 0.42
CA GLU A 514 14.69 5.34 1.55
C GLU A 514 13.30 4.73 1.32
N LEU A 515 12.85 3.88 2.25
CA LEU A 515 11.51 3.30 2.24
C LEU A 515 10.61 4.05 3.23
N ARG A 516 9.48 4.58 2.75
CA ARG A 516 8.40 5.08 3.62
C ARG A 516 7.12 4.32 3.34
N SER A 517 6.52 3.72 4.35
CA SER A 517 5.33 2.88 4.17
C SER A 517 4.38 2.97 5.36
N ASN A 518 3.09 2.96 5.06
CA ASN A 518 2.02 2.69 6.04
C ASN A 518 1.23 1.42 5.68
N LEU A 519 1.73 0.59 4.76
CA LEU A 519 1.09 -0.64 4.30
C LEU A 519 0.95 -1.67 5.43
N SER A 520 -0.28 -1.87 5.92
CA SER A 520 -0.56 -2.81 7.01
C SER A 520 -0.70 -4.27 6.55
N GLU A 521 -1.19 -4.49 5.32
CA GLU A 521 -1.46 -5.84 4.79
C GLU A 521 -0.25 -6.43 4.03
N ARG A 522 -0.20 -7.75 3.86
CA ARG A 522 0.86 -8.45 3.09
C ARG A 522 0.58 -8.42 1.58
N ARG A 523 0.46 -7.21 1.01
CA ARG A 523 0.25 -7.05 -0.43
C ARG A 523 1.57 -7.13 -1.19
N ALA A 524 1.59 -7.90 -2.27
CA ALA A 524 2.73 -8.13 -3.15
C ALA A 524 2.39 -7.72 -4.60
N LEU A 525 3.40 -7.43 -5.42
CA LEU A 525 3.17 -7.14 -6.85
C LEU A 525 2.66 -8.37 -7.62
N THR A 526 3.00 -9.55 -7.12
CA THR A 526 2.61 -10.89 -7.58
C THR A 526 1.18 -11.28 -7.22
N ASP A 527 0.46 -10.49 -6.40
CA ASP A 527 -0.91 -10.79 -6.01
C ASP A 527 -1.79 -11.01 -7.26
N PRO A 528 -2.67 -12.03 -7.27
CA PRO A 528 -3.51 -12.34 -8.41
C PRO A 528 -4.58 -11.28 -8.66
N ILE A 529 -5.05 -11.19 -9.90
CA ILE A 529 -6.15 -10.29 -10.29
C ILE A 529 -7.49 -11.03 -10.16
N CYS A 530 -8.40 -10.51 -9.34
CA CYS A 530 -9.77 -10.99 -9.17
C CYS A 530 -10.77 -9.85 -9.48
N PRO A 531 -11.26 -9.76 -10.73
CA PRO A 531 -12.13 -8.65 -11.13
C PRO A 531 -13.51 -8.73 -10.46
N ARG A 532 -13.99 -7.58 -9.95
CA ARG A 532 -15.37 -7.43 -9.48
C ARG A 532 -16.26 -6.99 -10.66
N GLY A 533 -16.99 -7.94 -11.26
CA GLY A 533 -17.94 -7.67 -12.36
C GLY A 533 -17.31 -7.60 -13.77
N ARG A 534 -18.02 -8.11 -14.78
CA ARG A 534 -17.54 -8.15 -16.18
C ARG A 534 -17.52 -6.78 -16.85
N ASP A 535 -18.45 -5.89 -16.50
CA ASP A 535 -18.69 -4.67 -17.29
C ASP A 535 -17.68 -3.53 -16.99
N GLU A 536 -17.36 -3.25 -15.73
CA GLU A 536 -16.36 -2.22 -15.33
C GLU A 536 -14.92 -2.62 -15.64
N SER A 537 -14.62 -3.92 -15.62
CA SER A 537 -13.34 -4.45 -16.11
C SER A 537 -13.22 -4.22 -17.63
N SER A 538 -14.31 -4.38 -18.39
CA SER A 538 -14.30 -4.20 -19.85
C SER A 538 -14.01 -2.75 -20.27
N ALA A 539 -14.58 -1.74 -19.60
CA ALA A 539 -14.39 -0.33 -19.95
C ALA A 539 -12.94 0.14 -19.70
N ARG A 540 -12.35 -0.23 -18.55
CA ARG A 540 -10.94 0.04 -18.22
C ARG A 540 -9.99 -0.69 -19.16
N ASN A 541 -10.26 -1.97 -19.44
CA ASN A 541 -9.50 -2.75 -20.43
C ASN A 541 -9.57 -2.10 -21.82
N LEU A 542 -10.72 -1.55 -22.21
CA LEU A 542 -10.90 -0.91 -23.51
C LEU A 542 -10.16 0.43 -23.60
N GLN A 543 -10.23 1.28 -22.56
CA GLN A 543 -9.48 2.53 -22.49
C GLN A 543 -7.98 2.28 -22.50
N TRP A 544 -7.53 1.26 -21.76
CA TRP A 544 -6.15 0.79 -21.78
C TRP A 544 -5.68 0.26 -23.14
N ALA A 545 -6.48 -0.64 -23.73
CA ALA A 545 -6.17 -1.26 -25.01
C ALA A 545 -6.06 -0.19 -26.10
N LYS A 546 -6.92 0.83 -26.07
CA LYS A 546 -6.83 1.96 -27.02
C LYS A 546 -5.44 2.59 -27.03
N ALA A 547 -4.79 2.80 -25.89
CA ALA A 547 -3.46 3.44 -25.81
C ALA A 547 -2.29 2.56 -26.28
N HIS A 548 -2.50 1.26 -26.55
CA HIS A 548 -1.44 0.31 -26.90
C HIS A 548 -1.68 -0.41 -28.24
N VAL A 549 -2.75 -0.06 -28.96
CA VAL A 549 -3.03 -0.64 -30.28
C VAL A 549 -2.17 0.03 -31.34
N LEU A 550 -1.21 -0.74 -31.85
CA LEU A 550 -0.44 -0.40 -33.05
C LEU A 550 -1.34 -0.41 -34.31
N PRO A 551 -1.01 0.38 -35.34
CA PRO A 551 -1.64 0.26 -36.63
C PRO A 551 -1.41 -1.12 -37.28
N GLU A 552 -2.36 -1.57 -38.07
CA GLU A 552 -2.20 -2.80 -38.86
C GLU A 552 -1.16 -2.60 -39.97
N SER A 553 -0.32 -3.62 -40.18
CA SER A 553 0.62 -3.66 -41.30
C SER A 553 -0.11 -3.57 -42.63
N ARG A 554 0.44 -2.79 -43.57
CA ARG A 554 -0.17 -2.56 -44.90
C ARG A 554 0.77 -2.98 -46.02
N TYR A 555 0.20 -3.36 -47.15
CA TYR A 555 0.93 -3.59 -48.40
C TYR A 555 0.50 -2.52 -49.41
N LEU A 556 1.46 -1.69 -49.78
CA LEU A 556 1.32 -0.55 -50.68
C LEU A 556 1.73 -0.98 -52.08
N ARG A 557 0.78 -1.01 -53.02
CA ARG A 557 1.06 -1.30 -54.43
C ARG A 557 1.17 0.00 -55.21
N PHE A 558 2.32 0.18 -55.85
CA PHE A 558 2.66 1.32 -56.68
C PHE A 558 2.30 1.07 -58.15
N ASP A 559 2.15 2.14 -58.93
CA ASP A 559 1.69 2.07 -60.32
C ASP A 559 2.74 1.38 -61.20
N CYS A 560 4.03 1.56 -60.89
CA CYS A 560 5.12 0.82 -61.48
C CYS A 560 5.11 -0.69 -61.21
N GLY A 561 4.20 -1.19 -60.36
CA GLY A 561 4.03 -2.62 -60.04
C GLY A 561 4.83 -3.10 -58.83
N VAL A 562 5.61 -2.23 -58.18
CA VAL A 562 6.31 -2.55 -56.93
C VAL A 562 5.33 -2.65 -55.77
N THR A 563 5.55 -3.61 -54.87
CA THR A 563 4.81 -3.71 -53.60
C THR A 563 5.74 -3.45 -52.42
N VAL A 564 5.35 -2.52 -51.55
CA VAL A 564 6.07 -2.18 -50.32
C VAL A 564 5.24 -2.59 -49.10
N GLN A 565 5.81 -3.38 -48.21
CA GLN A 565 5.25 -3.64 -46.88
C GLN A 565 5.59 -2.47 -45.96
N LEU A 566 4.57 -1.98 -45.27
CA LEU A 566 4.66 -0.99 -44.21
C LEU A 566 4.26 -1.67 -42.89
N GLY A 567 5.17 -1.66 -41.92
CA GLY A 567 4.94 -2.25 -40.60
C GLY A 567 5.24 -1.28 -39.47
N PHE A 568 4.77 -1.65 -38.28
CA PHE A 568 4.80 -0.81 -37.08
C PHE A 568 5.25 -1.62 -35.87
N ALA A 569 6.09 -1.03 -35.03
CA ALA A 569 6.45 -1.55 -33.72
C ALA A 569 6.39 -0.45 -32.66
N ALA A 570 6.17 -0.81 -31.39
CA ALA A 570 6.16 0.14 -30.28
C ALA A 570 7.44 -0.03 -29.45
N GLU A 571 8.13 1.08 -29.19
CA GLU A 571 9.23 1.11 -28.22
C GLU A 571 8.70 1.56 -26.84
N PHE A 572 7.86 2.60 -26.85
CA PHE A 572 7.14 3.14 -25.69
C PHE A 572 5.72 3.53 -26.11
N SER A 573 4.85 3.89 -25.16
CA SER A 573 3.47 4.30 -25.47
C SER A 573 3.44 5.57 -26.33
N ASN A 574 4.48 6.40 -26.28
CA ASN A 574 4.63 7.60 -27.11
C ASN A 574 5.73 7.55 -28.18
N ILE A 575 6.33 6.37 -28.41
CA ILE A 575 7.39 6.18 -29.40
C ILE A 575 7.10 4.94 -30.25
N MET A 576 6.92 5.16 -31.55
CA MET A 576 6.62 4.13 -32.53
C MET A 576 7.72 4.03 -33.57
N ILE A 577 8.06 2.81 -33.97
CA ILE A 577 8.94 2.54 -35.10
C ILE A 577 8.09 2.23 -36.32
N ILE A 578 8.36 2.90 -37.42
CA ILE A 578 7.79 2.60 -38.74
C ILE A 578 8.90 1.94 -39.56
N TYR A 579 8.60 0.80 -40.19
CA TYR A 579 9.55 0.17 -41.10
C TYR A 579 8.93 -0.12 -42.46
N THR A 580 9.71 0.13 -43.52
CA THR A 580 9.33 -0.13 -44.92
C THR A 580 10.20 -1.23 -45.52
N ARG A 581 9.59 -2.13 -46.29
CA ARG A 581 10.29 -3.21 -46.99
C ARG A 581 9.74 -3.38 -48.38
N VAL A 582 10.60 -3.37 -49.39
CA VAL A 582 10.22 -3.74 -50.76
C VAL A 582 10.03 -5.26 -50.82
N VAL A 583 8.81 -5.71 -51.13
CA VAL A 583 8.43 -7.14 -51.11
C VAL A 583 8.43 -7.76 -52.50
N SER A 584 7.95 -7.02 -53.50
CA SER A 584 7.92 -7.48 -54.89
C SER A 584 8.35 -6.37 -55.83
N THR A 585 9.25 -6.68 -56.76
CA THR A 585 9.71 -5.77 -57.81
C THR A 585 9.53 -6.44 -59.18
N PRO A 586 8.94 -5.75 -60.17
CA PRO A 586 8.93 -6.20 -61.57
C PRO A 586 10.33 -6.40 -62.13
N GLU A 587 10.49 -7.30 -63.12
CA GLU A 587 11.80 -7.63 -63.73
C GLU A 587 12.47 -6.45 -64.45
N ASP A 588 11.67 -5.47 -64.87
CA ASP A 588 12.13 -4.29 -65.58
C ASP A 588 12.74 -3.24 -64.65
N ILE A 589 12.64 -3.39 -63.32
CA ILE A 589 13.17 -2.45 -62.32
C ILE A 589 14.47 -3.02 -61.73
N THR A 590 15.55 -2.25 -61.80
CA THR A 590 16.90 -2.69 -61.38
C THR A 590 17.31 -2.19 -59.99
N LYS A 591 16.83 -1.01 -59.60
CA LYS A 591 17.04 -0.40 -58.29
C LYS A 591 15.71 0.12 -57.79
N CYS A 592 15.44 -0.08 -56.50
CA CYS A 592 14.18 0.33 -55.89
C CYS A 592 14.38 0.54 -54.39
N GLU A 593 13.89 1.64 -53.85
CA GLU A 593 13.96 1.98 -52.43
C GLU A 593 12.70 2.75 -52.01
N ALA A 594 12.14 2.41 -50.84
CA ALA A 594 10.92 3.03 -50.33
C ALA A 594 11.19 3.78 -49.02
N ARG A 595 11.18 5.11 -49.08
CA ARG A 595 11.50 6.00 -47.95
C ARG A 595 10.24 6.65 -47.36
N LEU A 596 10.19 6.74 -46.05
CA LEU A 596 9.22 7.51 -45.29
C LEU A 596 9.55 9.01 -45.37
N THR A 597 8.57 9.83 -45.73
CA THR A 597 8.69 11.29 -45.86
C THR A 597 7.40 11.98 -45.41
N GLY A 598 7.41 13.31 -45.26
CA GLY A 598 6.20 14.09 -44.98
C GLY A 598 5.57 13.77 -43.61
N ILE A 599 6.40 13.51 -42.61
CA ILE A 599 5.98 13.34 -41.21
C ILE A 599 5.50 14.71 -40.68
N PRO A 600 4.42 14.79 -39.88
CA PRO A 600 3.94 16.05 -39.32
C PRO A 600 5.01 16.79 -38.52
N GLU A 601 5.15 18.10 -38.75
CA GLU A 601 6.15 18.95 -38.07
C GLU A 601 5.98 18.97 -36.55
N GLU A 602 4.76 18.77 -36.05
CA GLU A 602 4.44 18.74 -34.61
C GLU A 602 5.13 17.62 -33.83
N LEU A 603 5.58 16.55 -34.49
CA LEU A 603 6.26 15.42 -33.85
C LEU A 603 7.77 15.65 -33.62
N ASP A 604 8.33 16.77 -34.10
CA ASP A 604 9.75 17.15 -33.96
C ASP A 604 10.73 15.98 -34.16
N VAL A 605 10.43 15.16 -35.19
CA VAL A 605 11.22 13.95 -35.49
C VAL A 605 12.55 14.37 -36.10
N ASP A 606 13.66 13.94 -35.49
CA ASP A 606 14.98 14.10 -36.11
C ASP A 606 15.02 13.30 -37.42
N LEU A 607 15.06 14.01 -38.54
CA LEU A 607 15.15 13.40 -39.87
C LEU A 607 16.38 12.48 -40.00
N LYS A 608 17.44 12.71 -39.21
CA LYS A 608 18.61 11.82 -39.14
C LYS A 608 18.30 10.45 -38.54
N CYS A 609 17.18 10.30 -37.82
CA CYS A 609 16.72 9.03 -37.24
C CYS A 609 15.64 8.35 -38.12
N THR A 610 15.46 8.81 -39.35
CA THR A 610 14.52 8.23 -40.33
C THR A 610 15.25 7.49 -41.44
N ASN A 611 14.57 6.49 -42.01
CA ASN A 611 15.02 5.71 -43.17
C ASN A 611 16.42 5.08 -43.02
N LYS A 612 16.69 4.45 -41.87
CA LYS A 612 17.96 3.75 -41.61
C LYS A 612 17.89 2.27 -41.93
N GLU A 613 18.99 1.71 -42.40
CA GLU A 613 19.05 0.28 -42.77
C GLU A 613 19.14 -0.63 -41.55
N SER A 614 19.69 -0.12 -40.44
CA SER A 614 19.79 -0.84 -39.18
C SER A 614 18.91 -0.21 -38.09
N PRO A 615 18.25 -1.03 -37.25
CA PRO A 615 17.55 -0.59 -36.04
C PRO A 615 18.41 0.24 -35.08
N GLU A 616 19.71 -0.01 -35.02
CA GLU A 616 20.63 0.68 -34.12
C GLU A 616 20.90 2.12 -34.59
N GLU A 617 20.90 2.37 -35.89
CA GLU A 617 21.13 3.68 -36.49
C GLU A 617 19.97 4.67 -36.31
N VAL A 618 18.76 4.21 -35.98
CA VAL A 618 17.63 5.13 -35.69
C VAL A 618 17.76 5.83 -34.34
N GLY A 619 18.87 5.62 -33.62
CA GLY A 619 19.10 6.20 -32.30
C GLY A 619 18.24 5.58 -31.21
N SER A 620 17.75 4.35 -31.42
CA SER A 620 17.05 3.56 -30.42
C SER A 620 18.05 2.65 -29.72
N PRO A 621 18.38 2.89 -28.45
CA PRO A 621 19.25 1.99 -27.69
C PRO A 621 18.61 0.62 -27.40
N LEU A 622 17.29 0.53 -27.55
CA LEU A 622 16.50 -0.69 -27.37
C LEU A 622 16.22 -1.40 -28.69
N ALA A 623 16.99 -1.08 -29.74
CA ALA A 623 16.89 -1.63 -31.08
C ALA A 623 16.80 -3.16 -31.08
N SER A 624 17.67 -3.81 -30.33
CA SER A 624 17.72 -5.27 -30.19
C SER A 624 16.45 -5.90 -29.62
N VAL A 625 15.64 -5.14 -28.87
CA VAL A 625 14.43 -5.65 -28.22
C VAL A 625 13.23 -5.65 -29.17
N TRP A 626 13.00 -4.55 -29.89
CA TRP A 626 11.84 -4.45 -30.79
C TRP A 626 12.14 -5.02 -32.19
N SER A 627 13.41 -5.09 -32.60
CA SER A 627 13.81 -5.66 -33.90
C SER A 627 13.70 -7.18 -33.99
N LEU A 628 13.59 -7.90 -32.87
CA LEU A 628 13.44 -9.36 -32.82
C LEU A 628 12.25 -9.89 -33.64
N GLY A 629 11.23 -9.05 -33.89
CA GLY A 629 10.08 -9.36 -34.74
C GLY A 629 10.09 -8.69 -36.11
N CYS A 630 11.11 -7.87 -36.43
CA CYS A 630 11.18 -7.13 -37.68
C CYS A 630 11.87 -7.95 -38.79
N PRO A 631 11.38 -7.88 -40.05
CA PRO A 631 12.02 -8.57 -41.16
C PRO A 631 13.41 -7.99 -41.50
N SER A 632 14.29 -8.81 -42.10
CA SER A 632 15.55 -8.33 -42.67
C SER A 632 15.31 -7.43 -43.90
N CYS A 633 16.25 -6.51 -44.15
CA CYS A 633 16.25 -5.56 -45.28
C CYS A 633 15.09 -4.55 -45.26
N CYS A 634 14.85 -3.91 -44.12
CA CYS A 634 13.90 -2.81 -44.00
C CYS A 634 14.63 -1.47 -43.84
N LEU A 635 13.91 -0.38 -44.14
CA LEU A 635 14.30 0.95 -43.67
C LEU A 635 13.45 1.31 -42.45
N TYR A 636 14.11 1.72 -41.37
CA TYR A 636 13.49 2.02 -40.07
C TYR A 636 13.44 3.52 -39.83
N SER A 637 12.35 3.98 -39.23
CA SER A 637 12.16 5.37 -38.79
C SER A 637 11.56 5.42 -37.40
N ARG A 638 12.22 6.13 -36.49
CA ARG A 638 11.80 6.29 -35.10
C ARG A 638 10.94 7.54 -34.94
N ILE A 639 9.67 7.37 -34.63
CA ILE A 639 8.69 8.45 -34.46
C ILE A 639 8.46 8.67 -32.97
N CYS A 640 8.98 9.78 -32.44
CA CYS A 640 8.84 10.17 -31.04
C CYS A 640 7.71 11.19 -30.86
N GLY A 641 7.36 11.48 -29.61
CA GLY A 641 6.47 12.60 -29.30
C GLY A 641 5.02 12.38 -29.72
N LEU A 642 4.54 11.13 -29.84
CA LEU A 642 3.17 10.86 -30.29
C LEU A 642 2.08 11.53 -29.43
N GLN A 643 2.38 11.86 -28.17
CA GLN A 643 1.48 12.61 -27.31
C GLN A 643 1.19 14.04 -27.80
N LYS A 644 2.07 14.61 -28.64
CA LYS A 644 1.93 15.95 -29.23
C LYS A 644 0.96 15.99 -30.40
N LEU A 645 0.63 14.82 -30.97
CA LEU A 645 -0.14 14.70 -32.19
C LEU A 645 -1.57 15.23 -32.03
N GLN A 646 -1.90 16.31 -32.73
CA GLN A 646 -3.23 16.93 -32.65
C GLN A 646 -4.23 16.30 -33.62
N GLN A 647 -3.74 15.85 -34.77
CA GLN A 647 -4.55 15.27 -35.83
C GLN A 647 -4.26 13.77 -36.00
N GLU A 648 -4.74 13.17 -37.07
CA GLU A 648 -4.36 11.81 -37.44
C GLU A 648 -2.93 11.80 -37.99
N LEU A 649 -2.18 10.74 -37.68
CA LEU A 649 -0.83 10.55 -38.20
C LEU A 649 -0.92 10.18 -39.68
N ALA A 650 -0.59 11.17 -40.51
CA ALA A 650 -0.46 11.02 -41.94
C ALA A 650 0.99 11.27 -42.39
N PHE A 651 1.46 10.46 -43.32
CA PHE A 651 2.81 10.56 -43.90
C PHE A 651 2.81 10.02 -45.34
N THR A 652 3.94 10.16 -46.03
CA THR A 652 4.09 9.74 -47.43
C THR A 652 5.18 8.68 -47.55
N ILE A 653 4.87 7.58 -48.23
CA ILE A 653 5.87 6.62 -48.68
C ILE A 653 6.30 7.02 -50.10
N CYS A 654 7.56 7.39 -50.22
CA CYS A 654 8.22 7.80 -51.45
C CYS A 654 9.03 6.62 -52.01
N LEU A 655 8.63 6.12 -53.17
CA LEU A 655 9.29 5.05 -53.88
C LEU A 655 10.21 5.64 -54.95
N GLN A 656 11.51 5.43 -54.82
CA GLN A 656 12.50 5.78 -55.84
C GLN A 656 12.97 4.52 -56.54
N PHE A 657 12.85 4.48 -57.87
CA PHE A 657 13.20 3.29 -58.65
C PHE A 657 13.77 3.64 -60.03
N CYS A 658 14.42 2.67 -60.67
CA CYS A 658 15.10 2.85 -61.95
C CYS A 658 14.84 1.66 -62.88
N TYR A 659 14.34 1.95 -64.09
CA TYR A 659 14.09 0.93 -65.12
C TYR A 659 15.39 0.44 -65.75
N ARG A 660 15.39 -0.82 -66.22
CA ARG A 660 16.51 -1.41 -66.94
C ARG A 660 16.83 -0.60 -68.20
N GLY A 661 18.03 -0.04 -68.26
CA GLY A 661 18.50 0.76 -69.40
C GLY A 661 18.22 2.26 -69.28
N MET A 662 17.69 2.74 -68.16
CA MET A 662 17.62 4.15 -67.81
C MET A 662 18.66 4.47 -66.72
N ASP A 663 19.22 5.68 -66.75
CA ASP A 663 20.14 6.16 -65.70
C ASP A 663 19.42 7.04 -64.65
N ASP A 664 18.27 7.62 -65.01
CA ASP A 664 17.49 8.50 -64.14
C ASP A 664 16.58 7.71 -63.20
N PHE A 665 16.44 8.19 -61.97
CA PHE A 665 15.48 7.68 -61.00
C PHE A 665 14.09 8.29 -61.24
N VAL A 666 13.08 7.43 -61.22
CA VAL A 666 11.66 7.80 -61.19
C VAL A 666 11.18 7.76 -59.75
N GLU A 667 10.29 8.68 -59.41
CA GLU A 667 9.72 8.78 -58.07
C GLU A 667 8.19 8.65 -58.12
N GLU A 668 7.65 7.73 -57.31
CA GLU A 668 6.22 7.64 -57.03
C GLU A 668 5.96 7.86 -55.54
N ARG A 669 4.80 8.45 -55.22
CA ARG A 669 4.45 8.78 -53.84
C ARG A 669 3.07 8.25 -53.51
N GLN A 670 2.94 7.60 -52.35
CA GLN A 670 1.66 7.18 -51.83
C GLN A 670 1.44 7.74 -50.43
N TRP A 671 0.29 8.37 -50.25
CA TRP A 671 -0.13 8.95 -48.97
C TRP A 671 -0.72 7.87 -48.07
N VAL A 672 -0.32 7.87 -46.80
CA VAL A 672 -0.76 6.89 -45.80
C VAL A 672 -1.23 7.62 -44.55
N ASN A 673 -2.43 7.25 -44.09
CA ASN A 673 -2.97 7.67 -42.82
C ASN A 673 -3.25 6.46 -41.93
N VAL A 674 -2.71 6.49 -40.71
CA VAL A 674 -2.81 5.41 -39.71
C VAL A 674 -3.70 5.78 -38.51
N GLY A 675 -4.47 6.86 -38.63
CA GLY A 675 -5.28 7.41 -37.54
C GLY A 675 -4.38 7.95 -36.43
N ARG A 676 -4.85 7.86 -35.19
CA ARG A 676 -4.04 8.21 -34.01
C ARG A 676 -3.46 6.92 -33.43
N PRO A 677 -2.14 6.70 -33.45
CA PRO A 677 -1.55 5.47 -32.91
C PRO A 677 -1.22 5.60 -31.41
N LEU A 678 -1.21 4.46 -30.71
CA LEU A 678 -0.74 4.36 -29.33
C LEU A 678 -1.35 5.43 -28.40
N ILE A 679 -0.52 6.17 -27.63
CA ILE A 679 -0.98 7.17 -26.66
C ILE A 679 -1.78 8.30 -27.32
N ALA A 680 -1.57 8.60 -28.60
CA ALA A 680 -2.30 9.64 -29.31
C ALA A 680 -3.81 9.34 -29.40
N LYS A 681 -4.25 8.09 -29.14
CA LYS A 681 -5.68 7.76 -29.04
C LYS A 681 -6.34 8.31 -27.79
N LEU A 682 -5.57 8.57 -26.75
CA LEU A 682 -6.03 9.30 -25.58
C LEU A 682 -5.96 10.79 -25.96
N ASN A 683 -7.07 11.51 -25.83
CA ASN A 683 -7.08 12.96 -26.03
C ASN A 683 -6.28 13.61 -24.90
N LEU A 684 -4.95 13.63 -24.99
CA LEU A 684 -4.06 14.29 -24.05
C LEU A 684 -3.98 15.81 -24.28
N GLN A 685 -5.08 16.42 -24.72
CA GLN A 685 -5.17 17.84 -25.07
C GLN A 685 -6.20 18.58 -24.23
#